data_AF-A0A1V5HZS2-F1
#
_entry.id   AF-A0A1V5HZS2-F1
#
_cell.length_a   1.000
_cell.length_b   1.000
_cell.length_c   1.000
_cell.angle_alpha   90.00
_cell.angle_beta   90.00
_cell.angle_gamma   90.00
#
_symmetry.space_group_name_H-M   'P 1'
#
loop_
_entity.id
_entity.type
_entity.pdbx_description
1 polymer ?
#
loop_
_entity_poly.entity_id
_entity_poly.type
_entity_poly.pdbx_seq_one_letter_code
_entity_poly.pdbx_strand_id
1 'polypeptide(L)'
;MGKKEQKPLQNASENKDLAPFKPEQDFQFVQLSSNIHDQKFQTKPTTFLRDAMHRFVKSRSALVAAIILGVIVMMAIFVPIIDQNDVSDSYILSDAKFLPPKWWNGTSGFLDGTQQKKDVVMTYDTTASAYVPANQNTDASGYDLQYIVGGVKGISTYKSIMNATSTYGHGGSMMITPAGSTDTDVYGGVYSTAASFETTKAYGLTITFDQTACNASSPKASYALYLLADLNSDLDYESEILIQDYGTDYTGVSLTDFMPTVVASSVYQASSKPNVFSAKFNIRVTNTKTNPYPNLYVNSFVASSVDYPNLFDHINWTEGNEVILRDTETNANYAYRWQINGNGYKRIYGVEVTLGTFRYDLYSSAFGEVTRTISKSDFLKYVNQGWCTYNFDVKDFKTGADKPDGYAFTITDDGHCPIRDVYAQSTITYKGVTAVSFSVKLSKYRFDGFTSIPRYLFGTDDHGRDYFKYLFGGLRISLLLGVLTAVVNISIGLVWGAVSGYFGGWTDIIMERFTEILGGVPWIVIMTLVILKMGSSFWTFVLALCLTGWIGMAAETREQFYRFKGREYVLASRTLGASDGRLIFRHILPNGIGTIITGAVMEVPSVIFSEATISYLGLGLTGLGSFGVALSYAQGFIATYPYMIICGSIIMCVMMISFNLFGNGLRDAFNPSLKGVSE
;
A
#
# COMPACT_ATOMS: atom_id res chain seq x y z
N MET A 1 21.10 -14.05 -50.55
CA MET A 1 21.37 -13.45 -51.87
C MET A 1 22.12 -12.15 -51.64
N GLY A 2 23.33 -12.04 -52.18
CA GLY A 2 24.28 -10.94 -51.91
C GLY A 2 25.72 -11.42 -51.78
N LYS A 3 26.21 -12.18 -52.76
CA LYS A 3 27.63 -12.50 -52.92
C LYS A 3 28.36 -11.19 -53.28
N LYS A 4 29.31 -10.76 -52.45
CA LYS A 4 30.37 -9.85 -52.89
C LYS A 4 31.67 -10.64 -52.93
N GLU A 5 32.23 -10.67 -54.13
CA GLU A 5 33.38 -11.43 -54.57
C GLU A 5 34.66 -10.99 -53.84
N GLN A 6 35.41 -11.98 -53.35
CA GLN A 6 36.84 -11.84 -53.07
C GLN A 6 37.58 -11.74 -54.39
N LYS A 7 38.28 -10.62 -54.65
CA LYS A 7 39.31 -10.58 -55.69
C LYS A 7 40.56 -11.31 -55.17
N PRO A 8 41.13 -12.27 -55.94
CA PRO A 8 42.36 -12.94 -55.56
C PRO A 8 43.57 -12.02 -55.74
N LEU A 9 44.50 -12.10 -54.78
CA LEU A 9 45.83 -11.49 -54.85
C LEU A 9 46.58 -12.08 -56.06
N GLN A 10 46.71 -11.28 -57.13
CA GLN A 10 47.57 -11.59 -58.26
C GLN A 10 49.03 -11.28 -57.90
N ASN A 11 49.87 -12.30 -58.09
CA ASN A 11 51.27 -12.28 -58.49
C ASN A 11 52.29 -11.55 -57.60
N ALA A 12 52.87 -12.34 -56.69
CA ALA A 12 54.25 -12.18 -56.27
C ALA A 12 55.17 -12.81 -57.33
N SER A 13 55.69 -12.01 -58.27
CA SER A 13 56.97 -12.23 -58.95
C SER A 13 57.25 -11.11 -59.93
N GLU A 14 58.47 -10.57 -59.85
CA GLU A 14 59.07 -9.58 -60.77
C GLU A 14 58.60 -8.13 -60.64
N ASN A 15 59.10 -7.45 -59.60
CA ASN A 15 59.46 -6.05 -59.74
C ASN A 15 61.00 -5.97 -59.77
N LYS A 16 61.55 -5.84 -60.98
CA LYS A 16 62.97 -5.96 -61.31
C LYS A 16 63.67 -4.60 -61.44
N ASP A 17 63.11 -3.56 -60.81
CA ASP A 17 63.61 -2.17 -60.86
C ASP A 17 63.69 -1.52 -59.47
N LEU A 18 64.26 -2.24 -58.49
CA LEU A 18 64.76 -1.61 -57.26
C LEU A 18 66.27 -1.43 -57.41
N ALA A 19 66.72 -0.18 -57.40
CA ALA A 19 68.14 0.17 -57.41
C ALA A 19 68.88 -0.60 -56.28
N PRO A 20 70.14 -1.02 -56.49
CA PRO A 20 70.88 -1.75 -55.48
C PRO A 20 70.98 -0.91 -54.20
N PHE A 21 70.56 -1.50 -53.07
CA PHE A 21 70.63 -0.93 -51.73
C PHE A 21 72.04 -0.38 -51.47
N LYS A 22 72.18 0.94 -51.27
CA LYS A 22 73.45 1.61 -50.99
C LYS A 22 73.43 2.16 -49.56
N PRO A 23 74.08 1.48 -48.60
CA PRO A 23 74.01 1.84 -47.18
C PRO A 23 74.42 3.28 -46.86
N GLU A 24 75.31 3.88 -47.67
CA GLU A 24 75.86 5.21 -47.43
C GLU A 24 75.00 6.36 -47.97
N GLN A 25 74.08 6.10 -48.90
CA GLN A 25 73.25 7.14 -49.52
C GLN A 25 71.79 7.10 -49.07
N ASP A 26 71.29 5.93 -48.68
CA ASP A 26 69.89 5.75 -48.24
C ASP A 26 69.69 5.97 -46.73
N PHE A 27 70.77 6.10 -45.96
CA PHE A 27 70.73 6.47 -44.54
C PHE A 27 71.36 7.85 -44.31
N GLN A 28 70.52 8.86 -44.10
CA GLN A 28 70.98 10.08 -43.42
C GLN A 28 70.94 9.84 -41.91
N PHE A 29 72.08 9.96 -41.24
CA PHE A 29 72.13 10.05 -39.80
C PHE A 29 71.52 11.38 -39.35
N VAL A 30 70.22 11.34 -39.08
CA VAL A 30 69.54 12.43 -38.38
C VAL A 30 69.97 12.35 -36.91
N GLN A 31 70.65 13.39 -36.40
CA GLN A 31 71.10 13.57 -35.01
C GLN A 31 72.51 13.05 -34.60
N LEU A 32 73.53 13.15 -35.45
CA LEU A 32 74.91 12.90 -35.01
C LEU A 32 75.55 14.02 -34.16
N SER A 33 75.01 15.25 -34.16
CA SER A 33 75.61 16.42 -33.51
C SER A 33 74.88 16.91 -32.25
N SER A 34 73.75 16.31 -31.88
CA SER A 34 73.07 16.60 -30.63
C SER A 34 73.42 15.53 -29.60
N ASN A 35 74.34 15.84 -28.68
CA ASN A 35 74.35 15.14 -27.39
C ASN A 35 72.99 15.39 -26.74
N ILE A 36 72.09 14.40 -26.82
CA ILE A 36 70.84 14.41 -26.08
C ILE A 36 71.25 14.22 -24.62
N HIS A 37 71.51 15.32 -23.90
CA HIS A 37 71.47 15.25 -22.46
C HIS A 37 70.04 14.86 -22.08
N ASP A 38 69.91 13.80 -21.29
CA ASP A 38 68.69 13.54 -20.53
C ASP A 38 68.30 14.85 -19.84
N GLN A 39 67.30 15.54 -20.39
CA GLN A 39 66.69 16.64 -19.67
C GLN A 39 66.10 16.00 -18.42
N LYS A 40 66.64 16.33 -17.24
CA LYS A 40 66.05 15.91 -15.97
C LYS A 40 64.56 16.21 -16.06
N PHE A 41 63.72 15.16 -15.97
CA PHE A 41 62.28 15.31 -15.92
C PHE A 41 61.95 16.45 -14.93
N GLN A 42 61.42 17.57 -15.45
CA GLN A 42 61.12 18.74 -14.63
C GLN A 42 59.94 18.49 -13.68
N THR A 43 59.20 17.42 -13.90
CA THR A 43 58.09 17.01 -13.05
C THR A 43 58.64 16.20 -11.87
N LYS A 44 58.21 16.55 -10.64
CA LYS A 44 58.52 15.74 -9.46
C LYS A 44 58.05 14.30 -9.72
N PRO A 45 58.85 13.26 -9.44
CA PRO A 45 58.41 11.88 -9.60
C PRO A 45 57.20 11.63 -8.69
N THR A 46 56.03 11.46 -9.28
CA THR A 46 54.80 11.08 -8.58
C THR A 46 54.65 9.56 -8.60
N THR A 47 54.19 8.97 -7.49
CA THR A 47 53.84 7.55 -7.46
C THR A 47 52.69 7.27 -8.42
N PHE A 48 52.65 6.05 -8.99
CA PHE A 48 51.60 5.62 -9.93
C PHE A 48 50.19 5.87 -9.37
N LEU A 49 49.97 5.54 -8.10
CA LEU A 49 48.69 5.71 -7.42
C LEU A 49 48.32 7.19 -7.24
N ARG A 50 49.30 8.06 -6.95
CA ARG A 50 49.07 9.50 -6.80
C ARG A 50 48.68 10.15 -8.13
N ASP A 51 49.34 9.77 -9.23
CA ASP A 51 49.00 10.22 -10.58
C ASP A 51 47.61 9.73 -11.01
N ALA A 52 47.30 8.44 -10.78
CA ALA A 52 45.98 7.88 -11.04
C ALA A 52 44.88 8.63 -10.26
N MET A 53 45.05 8.86 -8.97
CA MET A 53 44.07 9.59 -8.17
C MET A 53 43.88 11.04 -8.62
N HIS A 54 44.95 11.71 -9.07
CA HIS A 54 44.84 13.05 -9.63
C HIS A 54 43.98 13.07 -10.90
N ARG A 55 44.13 12.06 -11.77
CA ARG A 55 43.30 11.89 -12.99
C ARG A 55 41.85 11.57 -12.64
N PHE A 56 41.63 10.73 -11.64
CA PHE A 56 40.31 10.40 -11.15
C PHE A 56 39.54 11.66 -10.70
N VAL A 57 40.16 12.51 -9.87
CA VAL A 57 39.53 13.74 -9.37
C VAL A 57 39.30 14.77 -10.49
N LYS A 58 40.13 14.76 -11.55
CA LYS A 58 39.94 15.63 -12.73
C LYS A 58 38.71 15.22 -13.56
N SER A 59 38.28 13.96 -13.49
CA SER A 59 37.07 13.48 -14.16
C SER A 59 35.82 13.93 -13.41
N ARG A 60 35.08 14.89 -13.98
CA ARG A 60 33.86 15.45 -13.36
C ARG A 60 32.80 14.38 -13.09
N SER A 61 32.58 13.46 -14.03
CA SER A 61 31.59 12.38 -13.89
C SER A 61 31.99 11.40 -12.78
N ALA A 62 33.26 11.01 -12.73
CA ALA A 62 33.78 10.11 -11.71
C ALA A 62 33.72 10.73 -10.30
N LEU A 63 34.05 12.02 -10.20
CA LEU A 63 33.99 12.76 -8.94
C LEU A 63 32.54 12.89 -8.43
N VAL A 64 31.60 13.28 -9.30
CA VAL A 64 30.18 13.36 -8.94
C VAL A 64 29.64 12.00 -8.50
N ALA A 65 29.97 10.94 -9.24
CA ALA A 65 29.57 9.59 -8.88
C ALA A 65 30.15 9.13 -7.53
N ALA A 66 31.43 9.45 -7.25
CA ALA A 66 32.06 9.17 -5.97
C ALA A 66 31.36 9.89 -4.80
N ILE A 67 30.98 11.16 -5.00
CA ILE A 67 30.24 11.93 -3.99
C ILE A 67 28.87 11.30 -3.74
N ILE A 68 28.13 10.94 -4.78
CA ILE A 68 26.81 10.31 -4.65
C ILE A 68 26.92 8.98 -3.91
N LEU A 69 27.88 8.12 -4.27
CA LEU A 69 28.12 6.86 -3.54
C LEU A 69 28.50 7.12 -2.08
N GLY A 70 29.36 8.10 -1.82
CA GLY A 70 29.72 8.51 -0.46
C GLY A 70 28.49 8.92 0.35
N VAL A 71 27.60 9.72 -0.22
CA VAL A 71 26.34 10.12 0.42
C VAL A 71 25.43 8.90 0.66
N ILE A 72 25.28 8.00 -0.30
CA ILE A 72 24.45 6.79 -0.15
C ILE A 72 24.99 5.89 0.97
N VAL A 73 26.31 5.67 1.02
CA VAL A 73 26.95 4.86 2.06
C VAL A 73 26.79 5.54 3.43
N MET A 74 26.98 6.85 3.50
CA MET A 74 26.74 7.62 4.72
C MET A 74 25.28 7.51 5.17
N MET A 75 24.31 7.63 4.26
CA MET A 75 22.90 7.46 4.57
C MET A 75 22.61 6.05 5.08
N ALA A 76 23.14 5.01 4.44
CA ALA A 76 22.97 3.62 4.89
C ALA A 76 23.52 3.38 6.30
N ILE A 77 24.59 4.08 6.70
CA ILE A 77 25.17 3.97 8.04
C ILE A 77 24.41 4.79 9.07
N PHE A 78 24.15 6.07 8.78
CA PHE A 78 23.69 7.05 9.76
C PHE A 78 22.18 7.16 9.87
N VAL A 79 21.41 6.97 8.78
CA VAL A 79 19.94 7.09 8.83
C VAL A 79 19.34 6.13 9.86
N PRO A 80 19.70 4.83 9.91
CA PRO A 80 19.16 3.91 10.92
C PRO A 80 19.50 4.29 12.37
N ILE A 81 20.53 5.11 12.58
CA ILE A 81 21.00 5.54 13.90
C ILE A 81 20.33 6.85 14.32
N ILE A 82 20.21 7.80 13.40
CA ILE A 82 19.70 9.15 13.67
C ILE A 82 18.17 9.15 13.72
N ASP A 83 17.53 8.37 12.86
CA ASP A 83 16.08 8.39 12.72
C ASP A 83 15.40 7.67 13.90
N GLN A 84 14.85 8.48 14.81
CA GLN A 84 14.13 8.04 16.00
C GLN A 84 12.62 7.92 15.76
N ASN A 85 12.13 8.05 14.52
CA ASN A 85 10.70 8.03 14.22
C ASN A 85 10.04 6.64 14.31
N ASP A 86 10.76 5.61 14.75
CA ASP A 86 10.18 4.29 15.01
C ASP A 86 9.46 4.29 16.35
N VAL A 87 8.13 4.20 16.30
CA VAL A 87 7.32 3.98 17.49
C VAL A 87 7.47 2.52 17.91
N SER A 88 7.95 2.27 19.13
CA SER A 88 8.15 0.93 19.68
C SER A 88 6.84 0.23 20.07
N ASP A 89 5.73 0.96 20.13
CA ASP A 89 4.42 0.46 20.57
C ASP A 89 3.53 0.04 19.38
N SER A 90 3.22 -1.26 19.34
CA SER A 90 2.40 -1.92 18.33
C SER A 90 0.97 -1.39 18.18
N TYR A 91 0.44 -0.67 19.19
CA TYR A 91 -0.90 -0.08 19.18
C TYR A 91 -0.98 1.29 18.49
N ILE A 92 0.12 2.05 18.43
CA ILE A 92 0.14 3.43 17.90
C ILE A 92 0.22 3.44 16.36
N LEU A 93 0.73 2.34 15.81
CA LEU A 93 1.07 2.19 14.41
C LEU A 93 -0.12 1.87 13.49
N SER A 94 -1.35 1.69 14.00
CA SER A 94 -2.53 1.37 13.16
C SER A 94 -2.93 2.50 12.24
N ASP A 95 -2.91 3.73 12.76
CA ASP A 95 -3.42 4.89 12.03
C ASP A 95 -2.32 5.57 11.21
N ALA A 96 -1.06 5.24 11.50
CA ALA A 96 0.11 5.69 10.76
C ALA A 96 0.51 4.72 9.63
N LYS A 97 -0.32 3.73 9.28
CA LYS A 97 -0.03 2.79 8.18
C LYS A 97 -0.14 3.46 6.82
N PHE A 98 0.79 3.14 5.93
CA PHE A 98 0.77 3.61 4.53
C PHE A 98 0.54 5.12 4.38
N LEU A 99 1.15 5.92 5.26
CA LEU A 99 1.19 7.36 5.09
C LEU A 99 2.00 7.68 3.83
N PRO A 100 1.52 8.58 2.97
CA PRO A 100 2.28 8.98 1.79
C PRO A 100 3.50 9.84 2.17
N PRO A 101 4.50 9.96 1.29
CA PRO A 101 5.64 10.87 1.46
C PRO A 101 5.21 12.30 1.78
N LYS A 102 5.86 12.91 2.78
CA LYS A 102 5.63 14.30 3.18
C LYS A 102 6.94 15.07 3.30
N TRP A 103 7.24 15.86 2.27
CA TRP A 103 8.46 16.68 2.19
C TRP A 103 8.18 18.12 2.62
N TRP A 104 7.02 18.64 2.25
CA TRP A 104 6.57 19.98 2.60
C TRP A 104 5.11 19.97 3.04
N ASN A 105 4.66 21.09 3.60
CA ASN A 105 3.24 21.31 3.84
C ASN A 105 2.59 21.80 2.55
N GLY A 106 1.49 21.17 2.17
CA GLY A 106 0.79 21.49 0.94
C GLY A 106 -0.56 20.79 0.88
N THR A 107 -1.30 21.11 -0.18
CA THR A 107 -2.62 20.54 -0.47
C THR A 107 -2.73 20.09 -1.91
N SER A 108 -1.59 19.90 -2.60
CA SER A 108 -1.48 19.53 -4.02
C SER A 108 -1.70 18.04 -4.27
N GLY A 109 -1.48 17.18 -3.26
CA GLY A 109 -1.47 15.71 -3.39
C GLY A 109 -0.15 15.16 -3.91
N PHE A 110 0.91 15.97 -3.99
CA PHE A 110 2.24 15.57 -4.40
C PHE A 110 3.26 15.88 -3.31
N LEU A 111 3.78 14.83 -2.67
CA LEU A 111 4.79 14.88 -1.60
C LEU A 111 4.42 15.78 -0.41
N ASP A 112 3.13 15.98 -0.16
CA ASP A 112 2.61 16.85 0.91
C ASP A 112 1.88 16.10 2.01
N GLY A 113 1.84 14.77 1.93
CA GLY A 113 1.13 13.91 2.88
C GLY A 113 -0.37 13.77 2.65
N THR A 114 -0.94 14.46 1.65
CA THR A 114 -2.38 14.37 1.33
C THR A 114 -2.64 13.33 0.23
N GLN A 115 -3.80 12.69 0.27
CA GLN A 115 -4.21 11.70 -0.74
C GLN A 115 -5.62 12.01 -1.24
N GLN A 116 -5.86 11.75 -2.52
CA GLN A 116 -7.21 11.77 -3.06
C GLN A 116 -7.93 10.45 -2.72
N LYS A 117 -9.08 10.56 -2.08
CA LYS A 117 -10.02 9.45 -1.87
C LYS A 117 -11.16 9.59 -2.86
N LYS A 118 -11.43 8.53 -3.62
CA LYS A 118 -12.44 8.50 -4.69
C LYS A 118 -13.57 7.57 -4.30
N ASP A 119 -14.76 7.89 -4.79
CA ASP A 119 -15.97 7.06 -4.67
C ASP A 119 -16.27 6.64 -3.22
N VAL A 120 -16.10 7.57 -2.29
CA VAL A 120 -16.30 7.36 -0.86
C VAL A 120 -17.77 7.56 -0.52
N VAL A 121 -18.40 6.62 0.18
CA VAL A 121 -19.81 6.74 0.60
C VAL A 121 -19.97 7.90 1.56
N MET A 122 -20.91 8.80 1.27
CA MET A 122 -21.22 9.97 2.06
C MET A 122 -22.58 9.83 2.74
N THR A 123 -22.71 10.40 3.93
CA THR A 123 -23.99 10.47 4.66
C THR A 123 -24.96 11.40 3.93
N TYR A 124 -26.19 10.93 3.73
CA TYR A 124 -27.33 11.74 3.31
C TYR A 124 -28.03 12.30 4.55
N ASP A 125 -27.95 13.60 4.80
CA ASP A 125 -28.79 14.28 5.79
C ASP A 125 -29.80 15.18 5.06
N THR A 126 -31.09 14.95 5.31
CA THR A 126 -32.21 15.69 4.71
C THR A 126 -32.37 17.09 5.28
N THR A 127 -31.61 17.47 6.31
CA THR A 127 -31.62 18.81 6.86
C THR A 127 -30.37 19.61 6.48
N ALA A 128 -30.59 20.62 5.64
CA ALA A 128 -29.65 21.65 5.19
C ALA A 128 -28.85 21.35 3.92
N SER A 129 -28.78 22.37 3.07
CA SER A 129 -28.16 22.44 1.74
C SER A 129 -26.63 22.33 1.73
N ALA A 130 -26.08 21.42 2.52
CA ALA A 130 -24.70 20.99 2.48
C ALA A 130 -24.73 19.46 2.49
N TYR A 131 -23.96 18.82 1.62
CA TYR A 131 -23.75 17.37 1.63
C TYR A 131 -23.00 16.86 2.90
N VAL A 132 -23.14 17.59 4.02
CA VAL A 132 -22.73 17.37 5.41
C VAL A 132 -23.39 18.48 6.27
N PRO A 133 -24.16 18.18 7.33
CA PRO A 133 -24.46 19.17 8.38
C PRO A 133 -23.62 18.94 9.64
N ALA A 134 -23.29 20.05 10.29
CA ALA A 134 -22.42 20.15 11.46
C ALA A 134 -23.00 19.42 12.69
N ASN A 135 -22.67 18.14 12.90
CA ASN A 135 -22.41 17.54 14.24
C ASN A 135 -22.07 16.04 14.27
N GLN A 136 -21.66 15.40 13.17
CA GLN A 136 -21.15 14.03 13.21
C GLN A 136 -19.72 13.98 12.69
N ASN A 137 -18.77 13.65 13.57
CA ASN A 137 -17.32 13.73 13.31
C ASN A 137 -16.77 12.58 12.45
N THR A 138 -17.61 11.77 11.82
CA THR A 138 -17.19 10.64 10.99
C THR A 138 -18.16 10.45 9.84
N ASP A 139 -17.65 10.34 8.62
CA ASP A 139 -18.44 9.86 7.48
C ASP A 139 -18.72 8.35 7.58
N ALA A 140 -19.62 7.89 6.72
CA ALA A 140 -20.04 6.50 6.58
C ALA A 140 -18.91 5.48 6.40
N SER A 141 -17.76 5.95 5.95
CA SER A 141 -16.58 5.19 5.56
C SER A 141 -15.43 5.29 6.57
N GLY A 142 -15.65 5.98 7.70
CA GLY A 142 -14.66 6.13 8.76
C GLY A 142 -13.64 7.25 8.56
N TYR A 143 -13.86 8.19 7.63
CA TYR A 143 -13.06 9.40 7.53
C TYR A 143 -13.67 10.54 8.34
N ASP A 144 -12.81 11.27 9.06
CA ASP A 144 -13.24 12.43 9.83
C ASP A 144 -13.26 13.67 8.94
N LEU A 145 -14.43 14.29 8.86
CA LEU A 145 -14.73 15.40 7.97
C LEU A 145 -13.81 16.61 8.20
N GLN A 146 -13.27 16.78 9.41
CA GLN A 146 -12.38 17.90 9.73
C GLN A 146 -11.03 17.85 8.99
N TYR A 147 -10.64 16.68 8.46
CA TYR A 147 -9.39 16.48 7.72
C TYR A 147 -9.56 16.48 6.20
N ILE A 148 -10.77 16.79 5.71
CA ILE A 148 -11.03 17.00 4.28
C ILE A 148 -10.48 18.36 3.84
N VAL A 149 -9.62 18.34 2.83
CA VAL A 149 -8.95 19.52 2.28
C VAL A 149 -9.65 19.99 1.01
N GLY A 150 -10.13 21.23 1.01
CA GLY A 150 -10.74 21.86 -0.19
C GLY A 150 -12.13 21.32 -0.54
N GLY A 151 -12.80 20.66 0.41
CA GLY A 151 -14.17 20.16 0.29
C GLY A 151 -14.33 18.89 -0.54
N VAL A 152 -15.57 18.39 -0.59
CA VAL A 152 -15.96 17.22 -1.41
C VAL A 152 -16.20 17.67 -2.85
N LYS A 153 -15.59 16.97 -3.81
CA LYS A 153 -15.73 17.16 -5.25
C LYS A 153 -16.28 15.88 -5.89
N GLY A 154 -16.75 15.97 -7.14
CA GLY A 154 -17.16 14.79 -7.90
C GLY A 154 -18.24 13.97 -7.19
N ILE A 155 -19.29 14.65 -6.72
CA ILE A 155 -20.44 14.00 -6.09
C ILE A 155 -21.21 13.25 -7.18
N SER A 156 -21.42 11.96 -6.97
CA SER A 156 -22.24 11.12 -7.85
C SER A 156 -23.21 10.30 -7.01
N THR A 157 -24.45 10.18 -7.49
CA THR A 157 -25.45 9.32 -6.86
C THR A 157 -25.43 7.99 -7.58
N TYR A 158 -25.11 6.92 -6.85
CA TYR A 158 -25.14 5.56 -7.36
C TYR A 158 -26.39 4.85 -6.82
N LYS A 159 -27.23 4.38 -7.73
CA LYS A 159 -28.36 3.51 -7.38
C LYS A 159 -27.85 2.09 -7.25
N SER A 160 -27.65 1.62 -6.03
CA SER A 160 -27.28 0.23 -5.77
C SER A 160 -28.46 -0.67 -6.07
N ILE A 161 -28.24 -1.62 -6.98
CA ILE A 161 -29.27 -2.56 -7.44
C ILE A 161 -29.40 -3.75 -6.47
N MET A 162 -28.55 -3.88 -5.43
CA MET A 162 -28.50 -5.10 -4.61
C MET A 162 -28.36 -4.89 -3.08
N ASN A 163 -29.37 -5.43 -2.37
CA ASN A 163 -29.38 -6.20 -1.10
C ASN A 163 -28.66 -5.70 0.16
N ALA A 164 -27.84 -4.65 0.10
CA ALA A 164 -27.22 -4.07 1.28
C ALA A 164 -27.97 -2.78 1.62
N THR A 165 -28.72 -2.83 2.72
CA THR A 165 -29.22 -1.62 3.35
C THR A 165 -28.03 -0.75 3.76
N SER A 166 -28.14 0.57 3.59
CA SER A 166 -27.09 1.51 4.00
C SER A 166 -27.65 2.55 4.96
N THR A 167 -27.04 2.74 6.14
CA THR A 167 -27.41 3.80 7.10
C THR A 167 -27.32 5.20 6.50
N TYR A 168 -26.68 5.31 5.34
CA TYR A 168 -26.33 6.53 4.63
C TYR A 168 -26.98 6.62 3.25
N GLY A 169 -27.79 5.61 2.87
CA GLY A 169 -28.58 5.60 1.65
C GLY A 169 -30.00 6.12 1.90
N HIS A 170 -30.66 6.55 0.82
CA HIS A 170 -32.06 6.98 0.86
C HIS A 170 -32.89 6.27 -0.21
N GLY A 171 -34.22 6.31 -0.02
CA GLY A 171 -35.18 5.71 -0.93
C GLY A 171 -35.10 4.18 -0.96
N GLY A 172 -35.16 3.62 -2.17
CA GLY A 172 -35.25 2.17 -2.40
C GLY A 172 -36.63 1.59 -2.07
N SER A 173 -36.83 0.35 -2.50
CA SER A 173 -38.09 -0.39 -2.37
C SER A 173 -37.90 -1.61 -1.47
N MET A 174 -38.83 -1.85 -0.55
CA MET A 174 -38.92 -3.12 0.16
C MET A 174 -39.26 -4.23 -0.85
N MET A 175 -38.32 -5.15 -1.02
CA MET A 175 -38.49 -6.35 -1.83
C MET A 175 -39.04 -7.47 -0.95
N ILE A 176 -40.22 -7.98 -1.29
CA ILE A 176 -40.86 -9.11 -0.62
C ILE A 176 -40.75 -10.31 -1.55
N THR A 177 -40.16 -11.39 -1.05
CA THR A 177 -40.01 -12.64 -1.80
C THR A 177 -40.47 -13.81 -0.94
N PRO A 178 -41.43 -14.63 -1.40
CA PRO A 178 -41.77 -15.86 -0.73
C PRO A 178 -40.62 -16.87 -0.85
N ALA A 179 -40.53 -17.78 0.12
CA ALA A 179 -39.57 -18.87 0.08
C ALA A 179 -39.98 -19.83 -1.04
N GLY A 180 -38.99 -20.26 -1.81
CA GLY A 180 -39.22 -21.16 -2.94
C GLY A 180 -39.82 -22.48 -2.51
N SER A 181 -40.88 -22.87 -3.20
CA SER A 181 -41.44 -24.22 -3.16
C SER A 181 -41.76 -24.61 -4.60
N THR A 182 -41.27 -25.77 -5.04
CA THR A 182 -41.57 -26.36 -6.35
C THR A 182 -42.77 -27.29 -6.29
N ASP A 183 -43.22 -27.67 -5.09
CA ASP A 183 -44.11 -28.81 -4.87
C ASP A 183 -45.52 -28.38 -4.44
N THR A 184 -45.63 -27.24 -3.76
CA THR A 184 -46.89 -26.66 -3.24
C THR A 184 -46.90 -25.14 -3.41
N ASP A 185 -48.08 -24.57 -3.60
CA ASP A 185 -48.23 -23.11 -3.59
C ASP A 185 -48.04 -22.63 -2.15
N VAL A 186 -47.01 -21.81 -1.96
CA VAL A 186 -46.62 -21.24 -0.67
C VAL A 186 -46.76 -19.73 -0.78
N TYR A 187 -47.25 -19.12 0.29
CA TYR A 187 -47.24 -17.68 0.41
C TYR A 187 -46.07 -17.23 1.27
N GLY A 188 -45.56 -16.05 0.94
CA GLY A 188 -44.64 -15.30 1.78
C GLY A 188 -45.10 -13.86 1.76
N GLY A 189 -45.15 -13.24 2.93
CA GLY A 189 -45.65 -11.89 3.06
C GLY A 189 -44.87 -11.09 4.09
N VAL A 190 -45.32 -9.88 4.31
CA VAL A 190 -44.89 -9.07 5.44
C VAL A 190 -46.12 -8.56 6.18
N TYR A 191 -46.08 -8.61 7.51
CA TYR A 191 -47.10 -8.03 8.37
C TYR A 191 -46.56 -6.88 9.19
N SER A 192 -47.40 -5.89 9.46
CA SER A 192 -47.09 -4.74 10.30
C SER A 192 -47.19 -5.09 11.79
N THR A 193 -46.67 -4.23 12.67
CA THR A 193 -47.12 -4.19 14.06
C THR A 193 -48.62 -3.93 14.15
N ALA A 194 -49.25 -4.35 15.26
CA ALA A 194 -50.69 -4.23 15.42
C ALA A 194 -51.13 -2.77 15.66
N ALA A 195 -52.36 -2.45 15.25
CA ALA A 195 -53.08 -1.23 15.56
C ALA A 195 -54.51 -1.58 15.98
N SER A 196 -55.13 -0.74 16.80
CA SER A 196 -56.52 -0.91 17.23
C SER A 196 -57.49 -0.25 16.25
N PHE A 197 -58.53 -0.97 15.86
CA PHE A 197 -59.55 -0.54 14.92
C PHE A 197 -60.92 -0.54 15.59
N GLU A 198 -61.72 0.47 15.28
CA GLU A 198 -63.13 0.58 15.66
C GLU A 198 -64.01 0.50 14.41
N THR A 199 -65.00 -0.40 14.40
CA THR A 199 -65.82 -0.70 13.21
C THR A 199 -66.69 0.47 12.72
N THR A 200 -66.91 1.48 13.57
CA THR A 200 -67.72 2.68 13.27
C THR A 200 -66.91 3.78 12.59
N LYS A 201 -65.58 3.62 12.47
CA LYS A 201 -64.65 4.64 11.98
C LYS A 201 -64.10 4.27 10.60
N ALA A 202 -63.68 5.29 9.86
CA ALA A 202 -63.10 5.14 8.53
C ALA A 202 -61.57 5.06 8.58
N TYR A 203 -61.00 4.13 7.80
CA TYR A 203 -59.55 3.92 7.72
C TYR A 203 -59.10 3.85 6.27
N GLY A 204 -58.22 4.78 5.89
CA GLY A 204 -57.63 4.84 4.56
C GLY A 204 -56.30 4.08 4.49
N LEU A 205 -55.96 3.61 3.29
CA LEU A 205 -54.69 2.94 3.02
C LEU A 205 -54.17 3.31 1.63
N THR A 206 -52.88 3.61 1.53
CA THR A 206 -52.17 3.83 0.27
C THR A 206 -50.88 3.02 0.21
N ILE A 207 -50.67 2.27 -0.86
CA ILE A 207 -49.44 1.52 -1.14
C ILE A 207 -48.92 1.95 -2.51
N THR A 208 -47.65 2.32 -2.58
CA THR A 208 -46.98 2.63 -3.86
C THR A 208 -45.93 1.56 -4.16
N PHE A 209 -45.72 1.25 -5.44
CA PHE A 209 -44.80 0.20 -5.90
C PHE A 209 -43.74 0.78 -6.85
N ASP A 210 -42.56 0.15 -6.90
CA ASP A 210 -41.62 0.38 -8.02
C ASP A 210 -42.14 -0.36 -9.24
N GLN A 211 -42.93 0.34 -10.05
CA GLN A 211 -43.55 -0.24 -11.23
C GLN A 211 -42.53 -0.76 -12.24
N THR A 212 -41.36 -0.11 -12.37
CA THR A 212 -40.32 -0.57 -13.28
C THR A 212 -39.73 -1.89 -12.80
N ALA A 213 -39.38 -2.00 -11.52
CA ALA A 213 -38.83 -3.23 -10.95
C ALA A 213 -39.87 -4.37 -10.92
N CYS A 214 -41.11 -4.10 -10.52
CA CYS A 214 -42.19 -5.08 -10.51
C CYS A 214 -42.51 -5.60 -11.92
N ASN A 215 -42.52 -4.72 -12.94
CA ASN A 215 -42.78 -5.14 -14.32
C ASN A 215 -41.59 -5.82 -15.00
N ALA A 216 -40.36 -5.51 -14.58
CA ALA A 216 -39.15 -6.20 -15.04
C ALA A 216 -38.99 -7.59 -14.40
N SER A 217 -39.64 -7.85 -13.26
CA SER A 217 -39.65 -9.18 -12.64
C SER A 217 -40.37 -10.20 -13.53
N SER A 218 -39.72 -11.32 -13.80
CA SER A 218 -40.29 -12.42 -14.57
C SER A 218 -40.05 -13.74 -13.84
N PRO A 219 -41.11 -14.46 -13.42
CA PRO A 219 -42.53 -14.14 -13.61
C PRO A 219 -43.06 -13.12 -12.59
N LYS A 220 -44.09 -12.35 -12.97
CA LYS A 220 -44.69 -11.30 -12.14
C LYS A 220 -45.27 -11.85 -10.83
N ALA A 221 -45.06 -11.10 -9.74
CA ALA A 221 -45.61 -11.40 -8.42
C ALA A 221 -47.12 -11.15 -8.33
N SER A 222 -47.89 -12.17 -7.96
CA SER A 222 -49.27 -11.96 -7.54
C SER A 222 -49.33 -11.60 -6.06
N TYR A 223 -50.06 -10.55 -5.68
CA TYR A 223 -50.19 -10.13 -4.30
C TYR A 223 -51.63 -9.78 -3.90
N ALA A 224 -51.89 -9.94 -2.61
CA ALA A 224 -53.17 -9.61 -1.99
C ALA A 224 -52.94 -8.97 -0.62
N LEU A 225 -53.86 -8.11 -0.23
CA LEU A 225 -53.82 -7.41 1.06
C LEU A 225 -54.77 -8.08 2.04
N TYR A 226 -54.25 -8.42 3.22
CA TYR A 226 -54.99 -9.00 4.31
C TYR A 226 -54.89 -8.14 5.56
N LEU A 227 -55.88 -8.30 6.43
CA LEU A 227 -55.87 -7.82 7.80
C LEU A 227 -55.86 -9.04 8.72
N LEU A 228 -54.80 -9.18 9.53
CA LEU A 228 -54.70 -10.23 10.55
C LEU A 228 -55.34 -9.67 11.82
N ALA A 229 -56.59 -10.03 12.08
CA ALA A 229 -57.40 -9.43 13.12
C ALA A 229 -57.65 -10.38 14.29
N ASP A 230 -57.49 -9.87 15.50
CA ASP A 230 -57.90 -10.55 16.73
C ASP A 230 -59.39 -10.29 16.98
N LEU A 231 -60.23 -11.20 16.48
CA LEU A 231 -61.68 -11.07 16.51
C LEU A 231 -62.35 -11.92 17.59
N ASN A 232 -61.59 -12.76 18.30
CA ASN A 232 -62.13 -13.69 19.30
C ASN A 232 -61.15 -13.76 20.48
N SER A 233 -61.58 -13.26 21.64
CA SER A 233 -60.75 -13.21 22.86
C SER A 233 -60.29 -14.56 23.40
N ASP A 234 -60.87 -15.66 22.90
CA ASP A 234 -60.72 -17.01 23.47
C ASP A 234 -59.82 -17.92 22.61
N LEU A 235 -59.23 -17.40 21.52
CA LEU A 235 -58.44 -18.17 20.57
C LEU A 235 -57.05 -17.55 20.39
N ASP A 236 -56.00 -18.38 20.49
CA ASP A 236 -54.60 -17.97 20.34
C ASP A 236 -54.18 -17.72 18.87
N TYR A 237 -55.12 -17.49 17.94
CA TYR A 237 -54.81 -17.29 16.52
C TYR A 237 -55.53 -16.09 15.90
N GLU A 238 -54.79 -15.32 15.10
CA GLU A 238 -55.32 -14.18 14.34
C GLU A 238 -56.18 -14.66 13.16
N SER A 239 -57.32 -14.01 12.95
CA SER A 239 -58.21 -14.29 11.82
C SER A 239 -57.78 -13.49 10.59
N GLU A 240 -57.60 -14.15 9.44
CA GLU A 240 -57.20 -13.46 8.21
C GLU A 240 -58.41 -12.95 7.43
N ILE A 241 -58.51 -11.64 7.27
CA ILE A 241 -59.55 -10.99 6.47
C ILE A 241 -58.94 -10.49 5.17
N LEU A 242 -59.44 -10.97 4.03
CA LEU A 242 -59.05 -10.45 2.71
C LEU A 242 -59.66 -9.05 2.52
N ILE A 243 -58.81 -8.06 2.32
CA ILE A 243 -59.25 -6.71 1.93
C ILE A 243 -59.47 -6.68 0.42
N GLN A 244 -58.44 -7.02 -0.36
CA GLN A 244 -58.52 -7.08 -1.81
C GLN A 244 -57.38 -7.92 -2.38
N ASP A 245 -57.68 -8.71 -3.41
CA ASP A 245 -56.69 -9.39 -4.24
C ASP A 245 -56.42 -8.53 -5.48
N TYR A 246 -55.15 -8.17 -5.70
CA TYR A 246 -54.72 -7.31 -6.80
C TYR A 246 -54.05 -8.10 -7.93
N GLY A 247 -53.84 -9.41 -7.76
CA GLY A 247 -53.10 -10.22 -8.71
C GLY A 247 -51.76 -9.55 -9.05
N THR A 248 -51.53 -9.26 -10.34
CA THR A 248 -50.28 -8.64 -10.84
C THR A 248 -50.39 -7.14 -11.16
N ASP A 249 -51.39 -6.45 -10.58
CA ASP A 249 -51.60 -5.02 -10.76
C ASP A 249 -50.76 -4.17 -9.78
N TYR A 250 -49.78 -3.44 -10.31
CA TYR A 250 -48.87 -2.58 -9.55
C TYR A 250 -49.13 -1.08 -9.74
N THR A 251 -50.29 -0.69 -10.26
CA THR A 251 -50.62 0.73 -10.51
C THR A 251 -50.70 1.59 -9.23
N GLY A 252 -50.69 0.95 -8.06
CA GLY A 252 -50.74 1.56 -6.73
C GLY A 252 -52.09 1.29 -6.07
N VAL A 253 -52.08 1.06 -4.76
CA VAL A 253 -53.32 0.85 -3.98
C VAL A 253 -53.70 2.16 -3.32
N SER A 254 -54.96 2.57 -3.45
CA SER A 254 -55.53 3.69 -2.68
C SER A 254 -56.96 3.36 -2.29
N LEU A 255 -57.17 3.09 -1.01
CA LEU A 255 -58.46 2.80 -0.40
C LEU A 255 -58.82 3.96 0.53
N THR A 256 -59.95 4.62 0.31
CA THR A 256 -60.41 5.72 1.15
C THR A 256 -61.00 5.23 2.48
N ASP A 257 -61.67 4.09 2.46
CA ASP A 257 -62.14 3.39 3.64
C ASP A 257 -62.25 1.88 3.36
N PHE A 258 -61.50 1.05 4.08
CA PHE A 258 -61.55 -0.40 3.95
C PHE A 258 -62.38 -1.10 5.04
N MET A 259 -62.86 -0.37 6.06
CA MET A 259 -63.63 -0.96 7.16
C MET A 259 -64.94 -1.65 6.73
N PRO A 260 -65.70 -1.13 5.73
CA PRO A 260 -66.90 -1.81 5.25
C PRO A 260 -66.60 -3.21 4.69
N THR A 261 -65.46 -3.38 4.01
CA THR A 261 -65.01 -4.69 3.49
C THR A 261 -64.70 -5.66 4.62
N VAL A 262 -64.07 -5.16 5.70
CA VAL A 262 -63.75 -5.95 6.89
C VAL A 262 -65.02 -6.46 7.55
N VAL A 263 -65.98 -5.57 7.81
CA VAL A 263 -67.26 -5.91 8.46
C VAL A 263 -68.11 -6.83 7.58
N ALA A 264 -68.06 -6.70 6.26
CA ALA A 264 -68.79 -7.57 5.33
C ALA A 264 -68.17 -8.96 5.15
N SER A 265 -66.92 -9.17 5.59
CA SER A 265 -66.21 -10.44 5.39
C SER A 265 -66.89 -11.60 6.12
N SER A 266 -66.90 -12.79 5.50
CA SER A 266 -67.43 -14.01 6.11
C SER A 266 -66.71 -14.37 7.41
N VAL A 267 -65.41 -14.07 7.50
CA VAL A 267 -64.57 -14.28 8.68
C VAL A 267 -65.02 -13.40 9.84
N TYR A 268 -65.24 -12.10 9.61
CA TYR A 268 -65.77 -11.20 10.64
C TYR A 268 -67.20 -11.61 11.03
N GLN A 269 -68.05 -11.95 10.06
CA GLN A 269 -69.43 -12.37 10.33
C GLN A 269 -69.54 -13.69 11.11
N ALA A 270 -68.52 -14.53 11.07
CA ALA A 270 -68.42 -15.79 11.82
C ALA A 270 -67.74 -15.63 13.20
N SER A 271 -67.24 -14.44 13.55
CA SER A 271 -66.55 -14.15 14.81
C SER A 271 -67.48 -13.63 15.92
N SER A 272 -66.90 -13.23 17.06
CA SER A 272 -67.61 -12.50 18.12
C SER A 272 -68.11 -11.09 17.73
N LYS A 273 -67.72 -10.60 16.55
CA LYS A 273 -68.06 -9.28 15.99
C LYS A 273 -67.74 -8.12 16.95
N PRO A 274 -66.50 -8.03 17.45
CA PRO A 274 -66.13 -7.01 18.42
C PRO A 274 -66.19 -5.61 17.78
N ASN A 275 -66.74 -4.63 18.51
CA ASN A 275 -66.79 -3.24 18.03
C ASN A 275 -65.38 -2.63 17.91
N VAL A 276 -64.45 -3.09 18.74
CA VAL A 276 -63.04 -2.70 18.74
C VAL A 276 -62.18 -3.96 18.70
N PHE A 277 -61.21 -4.01 17.80
CA PHE A 277 -60.30 -5.15 17.67
C PHE A 277 -58.88 -4.70 17.32
N SER A 278 -57.90 -5.53 17.65
CA SER A 278 -56.50 -5.31 17.26
C SER A 278 -56.24 -6.03 15.94
N ALA A 279 -55.54 -5.38 15.01
CA ALA A 279 -55.17 -6.03 13.78
C ALA A 279 -53.84 -5.55 13.18
N LYS A 280 -53.25 -6.39 12.32
CA LYS A 280 -52.02 -6.11 11.57
C LYS A 280 -52.31 -6.10 10.08
N PHE A 281 -51.72 -5.16 9.35
CA PHE A 281 -51.72 -5.21 7.89
C PHE A 281 -50.81 -6.33 7.42
N ASN A 282 -51.19 -7.06 6.38
CA ASN A 282 -50.40 -8.14 5.82
C ASN A 282 -50.41 -8.08 4.29
N ILE A 283 -49.24 -7.79 3.70
CA ILE A 283 -49.03 -7.83 2.25
C ILE A 283 -48.55 -9.23 1.92
N ARG A 284 -49.42 -10.03 1.30
CA ARG A 284 -49.12 -11.43 0.95
C ARG A 284 -48.73 -11.51 -0.52
N VAL A 285 -47.60 -12.15 -0.79
CA VAL A 285 -47.16 -12.53 -2.13
C VAL A 285 -47.34 -14.04 -2.29
N THR A 286 -48.02 -14.46 -3.34
CA THR A 286 -48.29 -15.87 -3.61
C THR A 286 -47.27 -16.40 -4.61
N ASN A 287 -46.55 -17.45 -4.23
CA ASN A 287 -45.77 -18.23 -5.18
C ASN A 287 -46.67 -19.27 -5.86
N THR A 288 -46.27 -19.70 -7.05
CA THR A 288 -46.91 -20.83 -7.73
C THR A 288 -45.84 -21.79 -8.20
N LYS A 289 -46.20 -23.03 -8.53
CA LYS A 289 -45.25 -23.99 -9.12
C LYS A 289 -44.51 -23.47 -10.36
N THR A 290 -45.17 -22.61 -11.14
CA THR A 290 -44.60 -21.97 -12.35
C THR A 290 -43.88 -20.65 -12.05
N ASN A 291 -44.06 -20.10 -10.84
CA ASN A 291 -43.39 -18.91 -10.33
C ASN A 291 -42.96 -19.13 -8.87
N PRO A 292 -41.86 -19.86 -8.63
CA PRO A 292 -41.46 -20.22 -7.27
C PRO A 292 -40.87 -19.05 -6.47
N TYR A 293 -40.42 -17.98 -7.13
CA TYR A 293 -39.72 -16.84 -6.49
C TYR A 293 -40.17 -15.46 -7.03
N PRO A 294 -41.47 -15.12 -6.96
CA PRO A 294 -41.96 -13.80 -7.34
C PRO A 294 -41.38 -12.71 -6.44
N ASN A 295 -41.03 -11.56 -7.02
CA ASN A 295 -40.55 -10.41 -6.26
C ASN A 295 -41.54 -9.25 -6.37
N LEU A 296 -42.03 -8.79 -5.22
CA LEU A 296 -42.84 -7.58 -5.11
C LEU A 296 -41.97 -6.45 -4.55
N TYR A 297 -41.95 -5.29 -5.21
CA TYR A 297 -41.17 -4.12 -4.80
C TYR A 297 -42.10 -2.98 -4.35
N VAL A 298 -42.19 -2.79 -3.05
CA VAL A 298 -43.03 -1.75 -2.42
C VAL A 298 -42.17 -0.51 -2.17
N ASN A 299 -42.65 0.68 -2.52
CA ASN A 299 -41.95 1.96 -2.30
C ASN A 299 -42.39 2.66 -1.01
N SER A 300 -43.68 2.58 -0.68
CA SER A 300 -44.24 3.17 0.53
C SER A 300 -45.51 2.46 0.97
N PHE A 301 -45.81 2.55 2.26
CA PHE A 301 -47.08 2.13 2.85
C PHE A 301 -47.57 3.21 3.82
N VAL A 302 -48.78 3.71 3.60
CA VAL A 302 -49.38 4.77 4.42
C VAL A 302 -50.82 4.40 4.74
N ALA A 303 -51.08 4.04 5.99
CA ALA A 303 -52.42 3.95 6.57
C ALA A 303 -52.78 5.26 7.28
N SER A 304 -54.07 5.61 7.26
CA SER A 304 -54.58 6.85 7.86
C SER A 304 -55.94 6.64 8.49
N SER A 305 -56.27 7.45 9.50
CA SER A 305 -57.61 7.55 10.08
C SER A 305 -57.94 9.01 10.28
N VAL A 306 -59.16 9.41 9.92
CA VAL A 306 -59.65 10.78 10.14
C VAL A 306 -59.83 11.04 11.64
N ASP A 307 -60.33 10.04 12.36
CA ASP A 307 -60.61 10.13 13.79
C ASP A 307 -59.34 9.98 14.65
N TYR A 308 -58.34 9.23 14.18
CA TYR A 308 -57.10 8.95 14.91
C TYR A 308 -55.84 9.25 14.07
N PRO A 309 -55.40 10.53 13.97
CA PRO A 309 -54.35 10.95 13.04
C PRO A 309 -52.99 10.25 13.21
N ASN A 310 -52.61 9.93 14.44
CA ASN A 310 -51.28 9.38 14.76
C ASN A 310 -51.31 7.85 14.99
N LEU A 311 -52.44 7.19 14.69
CA LEU A 311 -52.63 5.77 14.99
C LEU A 311 -51.64 4.86 14.26
N PHE A 312 -51.14 5.28 13.09
CA PHE A 312 -50.31 4.47 12.21
C PHE A 312 -48.86 4.97 12.08
N ASP A 313 -48.42 5.92 12.91
CA ASP A 313 -47.06 6.49 12.83
C ASP A 313 -45.96 5.41 12.98
N HIS A 314 -46.25 4.35 13.74
CA HIS A 314 -45.37 3.20 13.92
C HIS A 314 -45.48 2.15 12.81
N ILE A 315 -46.42 2.28 11.87
CA ILE A 315 -46.64 1.34 10.75
C ILE A 315 -46.23 1.97 9.42
N ASN A 316 -46.48 3.26 9.26
CA ASN A 316 -46.25 4.01 8.03
C ASN A 316 -44.76 4.13 7.70
N TRP A 317 -44.44 4.04 6.42
CA TRP A 317 -43.10 4.28 5.87
C TRP A 317 -43.17 4.81 4.44
N THR A 318 -42.23 5.69 4.11
CA THR A 318 -42.16 6.33 2.79
C THR A 318 -40.92 5.97 1.99
N GLU A 319 -39.94 5.29 2.62
CA GLU A 319 -38.71 4.85 1.99
C GLU A 319 -38.36 3.41 2.38
N GLY A 320 -38.03 2.55 1.40
CA GLY A 320 -37.72 1.15 1.65
C GLY A 320 -36.50 0.96 2.55
N ASN A 321 -35.49 1.81 2.42
CA ASN A 321 -34.28 1.72 3.23
C ASN A 321 -34.57 1.99 4.72
N GLU A 322 -35.51 2.89 5.02
CA GLU A 322 -35.93 3.21 6.38
C GLU A 322 -36.50 1.98 7.11
N VAL A 323 -37.40 1.25 6.44
CA VAL A 323 -38.15 0.13 7.04
C VAL A 323 -37.35 -1.18 7.15
N ILE A 324 -36.25 -1.32 6.42
CA ILE A 324 -35.37 -2.50 6.51
C ILE A 324 -34.21 -2.30 7.49
N LEU A 325 -33.65 -1.09 7.61
CA LEU A 325 -32.35 -0.87 8.29
C LEU A 325 -32.45 -0.36 9.74
N ARG A 326 -33.51 0.33 10.15
CA ARG A 326 -33.55 0.92 11.51
C ARG A 326 -33.76 -0.15 12.59
N ASP A 327 -32.66 -0.60 13.19
CA ASP A 327 -32.65 -1.34 14.45
C ASP A 327 -32.06 -0.48 15.61
N THR A 328 -32.84 -0.46 16.69
CA THR A 328 -32.55 -0.27 18.14
C THR A 328 -31.96 0.98 18.80
N GLU A 329 -31.22 1.90 18.19
CA GLU A 329 -30.50 2.90 19.04
C GLU A 329 -31.30 4.15 19.48
N THR A 330 -32.27 4.63 18.69
CA THR A 330 -33.01 5.87 19.02
C THR A 330 -34.47 5.68 19.38
N ASN A 331 -35.05 4.51 19.11
CA ASN A 331 -36.39 4.14 19.57
C ASN A 331 -36.59 2.63 19.42
N ALA A 332 -36.56 1.91 20.54
CA ALA A 332 -36.87 0.47 20.59
C ALA A 332 -38.26 0.12 20.02
N ASN A 333 -39.15 1.12 19.89
CA ASN A 333 -40.50 0.98 19.32
C ASN A 333 -40.53 0.80 17.80
N TYR A 334 -39.42 1.00 17.10
CA TYR A 334 -39.38 1.05 15.63
C TYR A 334 -38.54 -0.03 14.95
N ALA A 335 -37.75 -0.78 15.74
CA ALA A 335 -37.19 -2.02 15.24
C ALA A 335 -38.34 -3.01 15.01
N TYR A 336 -38.33 -3.76 13.90
CA TYR A 336 -39.33 -4.78 13.58
C TYR A 336 -40.75 -4.30 13.25
N ARG A 337 -40.97 -3.05 12.83
CA ARG A 337 -42.31 -2.52 12.41
C ARG A 337 -43.03 -3.38 11.34
N TRP A 338 -42.25 -4.03 10.47
CA TRP A 338 -42.75 -4.96 9.46
C TRP A 338 -41.96 -6.28 9.53
N GLN A 339 -42.64 -7.39 9.79
CA GLN A 339 -42.05 -8.72 9.97
C GLN A 339 -42.49 -9.67 8.86
N ILE A 340 -41.72 -10.73 8.63
CA ILE A 340 -42.04 -11.72 7.59
C ILE A 340 -43.22 -12.58 8.07
N ASN A 341 -44.22 -12.75 7.20
CA ASN A 341 -45.31 -13.72 7.36
C ASN A 341 -45.02 -14.99 6.54
N GLY A 342 -45.17 -16.16 7.14
CA GLY A 342 -44.96 -17.46 6.48
C GLY A 342 -43.50 -17.73 6.13
N ASN A 343 -43.27 -18.47 5.05
CA ASN A 343 -41.93 -18.78 4.57
C ASN A 343 -41.54 -17.74 3.51
N GLY A 344 -40.67 -16.79 3.84
CA GLY A 344 -40.24 -15.73 2.92
C GLY A 344 -39.05 -14.93 3.44
N TYR A 345 -38.60 -13.95 2.67
CA TYR A 345 -37.59 -12.99 3.08
C TYR A 345 -37.94 -11.59 2.56
N LYS A 346 -37.60 -10.57 3.37
CA LYS A 346 -37.63 -9.15 2.97
C LYS A 346 -36.21 -8.67 2.67
N ARG A 347 -36.04 -7.92 1.58
CA ARG A 347 -34.77 -7.33 1.14
C ARG A 347 -35.00 -5.87 0.72
N ILE A 348 -33.92 -5.17 0.38
CA ILE A 348 -33.96 -3.82 -0.16
C ILE A 348 -33.52 -3.83 -1.63
N TYR A 349 -34.19 -3.04 -2.46
CA TYR A 349 -33.88 -2.86 -3.87
C TYR A 349 -33.72 -1.38 -4.22
N GLY A 350 -32.69 -1.02 -4.99
CA GLY A 350 -32.57 0.31 -5.57
C GLY A 350 -32.26 1.43 -4.57
N VAL A 351 -31.50 1.16 -3.50
CA VAL A 351 -31.03 2.19 -2.56
C VAL A 351 -30.11 3.15 -3.28
N GLU A 352 -30.34 4.45 -3.12
CA GLU A 352 -29.46 5.48 -3.64
C GLU A 352 -28.45 5.85 -2.57
N VAL A 353 -27.16 5.76 -2.91
CA VAL A 353 -26.06 6.21 -2.06
C VAL A 353 -25.31 7.32 -2.78
N THR A 354 -24.93 8.34 -2.02
CA THR A 354 -24.11 9.42 -2.54
C THR A 354 -22.64 9.06 -2.36
N LEU A 355 -21.86 9.16 -3.43
CA LEU A 355 -20.42 8.96 -3.43
C LEU A 355 -19.74 10.31 -3.64
N GLY A 356 -18.76 10.62 -2.79
CA GLY A 356 -17.94 11.82 -2.86
C GLY A 356 -16.48 11.50 -3.15
N THR A 357 -15.81 12.39 -3.87
CA THR A 357 -14.37 12.36 -4.09
C THR A 357 -13.73 13.55 -3.42
N PHE A 358 -12.78 13.34 -2.51
CA PHE A 358 -12.16 14.44 -1.78
C PHE A 358 -10.67 14.22 -1.57
N ARG A 359 -9.99 15.28 -1.13
CA ARG A 359 -8.60 15.21 -0.70
C ARG A 359 -8.57 15.14 0.82
N TYR A 360 -7.76 14.25 1.36
CA TYR A 360 -7.71 13.95 2.78
C TYR A 360 -6.30 14.12 3.31
N ASP A 361 -6.15 14.80 4.45
CA ASP A 361 -4.87 14.93 5.16
C ASP A 361 -4.67 13.74 6.11
N LEU A 362 -3.93 12.73 5.62
CA LEU A 362 -3.67 11.52 6.41
C LEU A 362 -2.80 11.80 7.65
N TYR A 363 -1.91 12.79 7.61
CA TYR A 363 -1.03 13.07 8.74
C TYR A 363 -1.81 13.72 9.88
N SER A 364 -2.66 14.70 9.55
CA SER A 364 -3.55 15.30 10.55
C SER A 364 -4.56 14.29 11.08
N SER A 365 -5.05 13.36 10.25
CA SER A 365 -5.90 12.26 10.72
C SER A 365 -5.15 11.27 11.62
N ALA A 366 -3.89 10.95 11.32
CA ALA A 366 -3.11 9.95 12.07
C ALA A 366 -2.54 10.51 13.38
N PHE A 367 -2.18 11.79 13.41
CA PHE A 367 -1.41 12.43 14.48
C PHE A 367 -2.09 13.65 15.11
N GLY A 368 -3.25 14.07 14.60
CA GLY A 368 -3.98 15.25 15.05
C GLY A 368 -4.64 15.09 16.42
N GLU A 369 -5.69 15.86 16.65
CA GLU A 369 -6.39 15.86 17.93
C GLU A 369 -7.53 14.85 17.91
N VAL A 370 -7.58 14.01 18.95
CA VAL A 370 -8.61 12.97 19.11
C VAL A 370 -9.22 13.06 20.49
N THR A 371 -10.50 12.71 20.60
CA THR A 371 -11.15 12.58 21.91
C THR A 371 -10.94 11.16 22.43
N ARG A 372 -10.36 11.04 23.63
CA ARG A 372 -10.10 9.74 24.26
C ARG A 372 -10.49 9.77 25.73
N THR A 373 -10.99 8.65 26.22
CA THR A 373 -11.23 8.48 27.66
C THR A 373 -9.95 7.94 28.32
N ILE A 374 -9.44 8.67 29.31
CA ILE A 374 -8.26 8.31 30.08
C ILE A 374 -8.61 8.12 31.56
N SER A 375 -7.83 7.28 32.24
CA SER A 375 -7.99 7.05 33.68
C SER A 375 -7.46 8.23 34.50
N LYS A 376 -7.93 8.39 35.74
CA LYS A 376 -7.33 9.34 36.70
C LYS A 376 -5.83 9.14 36.89
N SER A 377 -5.37 7.90 36.94
CA SER A 377 -3.94 7.57 37.05
C SER A 377 -3.14 8.07 35.86
N ASP A 378 -3.67 7.95 34.64
CA ASP A 378 -2.97 8.43 33.44
C ASP A 378 -2.97 9.95 33.37
N PHE A 379 -4.08 10.59 33.73
CA PHE A 379 -4.14 12.05 33.83
C PHE A 379 -3.12 12.59 34.84
N LEU A 380 -3.04 11.97 36.03
CA LEU A 380 -2.12 12.37 37.09
C LEU A 380 -0.64 12.30 36.68
N LYS A 381 -0.26 11.42 35.73
CA LYS A 381 1.12 11.39 35.21
C LYS A 381 1.52 12.75 34.62
N TYR A 382 0.64 13.34 33.81
CA TYR A 382 0.89 14.62 33.16
C TYR A 382 0.85 15.80 34.13
N VAL A 383 -0.03 15.73 35.13
CA VAL A 383 -0.10 16.75 36.20
C VAL A 383 1.14 16.70 37.08
N ASN A 384 1.59 15.52 37.48
CA ASN A 384 2.80 15.34 38.30
C ASN A 384 4.09 15.73 37.56
N GLN A 385 4.10 15.64 36.23
CA GLN A 385 5.19 16.15 35.38
C GLN A 385 5.15 17.68 35.23
N GLY A 386 4.12 18.35 35.75
CA GLY A 386 3.95 19.80 35.64
C GLY A 386 3.49 20.26 34.26
N TRP A 387 2.97 19.37 33.42
CA TRP A 387 2.57 19.72 32.05
C TRP A 387 1.19 20.39 31.99
N CYS A 388 0.31 20.04 32.91
CA CYS A 388 -0.99 20.68 33.07
C CYS A 388 -1.44 20.66 34.53
N THR A 389 -2.43 21.48 34.84
CA THR A 389 -3.11 21.49 36.14
C THR A 389 -4.59 21.24 35.91
N TYR A 390 -5.21 20.46 36.80
CA TYR A 390 -6.63 20.15 36.76
C TYR A 390 -7.20 20.12 38.18
N ASN A 391 -8.38 20.72 38.38
CA ASN A 391 -9.11 20.58 39.64
C ASN A 391 -9.89 19.26 39.67
N PHE A 392 -9.38 18.28 40.44
CA PHE A 392 -10.00 16.96 40.57
C PHE A 392 -11.24 16.91 41.48
N ASP A 393 -11.58 18.00 42.16
CA ASP A 393 -12.73 18.06 43.07
C ASP A 393 -14.06 18.36 42.34
N VAL A 394 -13.99 18.60 41.03
CA VAL A 394 -15.16 18.77 40.17
C VAL A 394 -15.97 17.46 40.14
N LYS A 395 -17.28 17.55 40.33
CA LYS A 395 -18.21 16.41 40.23
C LYS A 395 -18.67 16.20 38.80
N ASP A 396 -18.99 14.95 38.47
CA ASP A 396 -19.30 14.45 37.12
C ASP A 396 -20.03 15.46 36.20
N PHE A 397 -19.49 15.63 34.99
CA PHE A 397 -20.04 16.50 33.95
C PHE A 397 -19.81 15.90 32.56
N LYS A 398 -20.62 16.29 31.57
CA LYS A 398 -20.52 15.85 30.17
C LYS A 398 -20.69 17.03 29.21
N THR A 399 -20.22 16.87 27.97
CA THR A 399 -20.37 17.86 26.89
C THR A 399 -21.83 18.22 26.65
N GLY A 400 -22.12 19.53 26.60
CA GLY A 400 -23.46 20.09 26.46
C GLY A 400 -23.99 20.76 27.75
N ALA A 401 -23.36 20.51 28.90
CA ALA A 401 -23.57 21.27 30.13
C ALA A 401 -22.51 22.37 30.27
N ASP A 402 -22.88 23.51 30.88
CA ASP A 402 -21.91 24.53 31.29
C ASP A 402 -20.85 23.90 32.21
N LYS A 403 -19.57 24.27 32.02
CA LYS A 403 -18.48 23.79 32.87
C LYS A 403 -18.83 24.08 34.33
N PRO A 404 -18.85 23.09 35.23
CA PRO A 404 -19.31 23.26 36.60
C PRO A 404 -18.42 24.25 37.37
N ASP A 405 -18.99 24.90 38.39
CA ASP A 405 -18.27 25.80 39.27
C ASP A 405 -17.04 25.12 39.88
N GLY A 406 -15.89 25.78 39.80
CA GLY A 406 -14.60 25.24 40.24
C GLY A 406 -13.84 24.43 39.19
N TYR A 407 -14.38 24.26 37.97
CA TYR A 407 -13.59 23.73 36.85
C TYR A 407 -12.39 24.64 36.57
N ALA A 408 -11.20 24.06 36.63
CA ALA A 408 -9.96 24.72 36.26
C ALA A 408 -9.06 23.69 35.59
N PHE A 409 -8.86 23.85 34.28
CA PHE A 409 -7.85 23.13 33.51
C PHE A 409 -6.95 24.17 32.84
N THR A 410 -5.65 24.09 33.09
CA THR A 410 -4.66 24.95 32.43
C THR A 410 -3.45 24.15 31.99
N ILE A 411 -3.00 24.39 30.76
CA ILE A 411 -1.77 23.82 30.22
C ILE A 411 -0.61 24.69 30.72
N THR A 412 0.33 24.07 31.42
CA THR A 412 1.52 24.76 31.97
C THR A 412 2.72 24.60 31.04
N ASP A 413 2.82 23.46 30.35
CA ASP A 413 3.84 23.19 29.33
C ASP A 413 3.15 22.74 28.02
N ASP A 414 3.00 23.66 27.08
CA ASP A 414 2.36 23.39 25.79
C ASP A 414 3.20 22.50 24.87
N GLY A 415 4.53 22.48 25.05
CA GLY A 415 5.44 21.67 24.24
C GLY A 415 5.22 20.19 24.47
N HIS A 416 5.00 19.80 25.74
CA HIS A 416 4.97 18.39 26.14
C HIS A 416 3.58 17.85 26.50
N CYS A 417 2.65 18.70 26.99
CA CYS A 417 1.36 18.19 27.46
C CYS A 417 0.57 17.53 26.31
N PRO A 418 0.14 16.27 26.38
CA PRO A 418 -0.71 15.70 25.34
C PRO A 418 -2.17 16.16 25.45
N ILE A 419 -2.64 16.51 26.65
CA ILE A 419 -4.02 16.93 26.90
C ILE A 419 -4.23 18.36 26.39
N ARG A 420 -5.33 18.57 25.66
CA ARG A 420 -5.71 19.85 25.04
C ARG A 420 -6.94 20.47 25.69
N ASP A 421 -7.92 19.64 26.07
CA ASP A 421 -9.09 20.06 26.83
C ASP A 421 -9.70 18.85 27.57
N VAL A 422 -10.53 19.10 28.58
CA VAL A 422 -11.27 18.08 29.33
C VAL A 422 -12.77 18.30 29.13
N TYR A 423 -13.42 17.34 28.48
CA TYR A 423 -14.82 17.42 28.04
C TYR A 423 -15.82 16.78 29.00
N ALA A 424 -15.40 15.73 29.69
CA ALA A 424 -16.25 15.05 30.64
C ALA A 424 -15.44 14.41 31.76
N GLN A 425 -16.05 14.32 32.92
CA GLN A 425 -15.59 13.51 34.04
C GLN A 425 -16.72 12.58 34.45
N SER A 426 -16.40 11.30 34.62
CA SER A 426 -17.35 10.27 35.02
C SER A 426 -16.79 9.47 36.18
N THR A 427 -17.60 9.30 37.22
CA THR A 427 -17.23 8.56 38.43
C THR A 427 -18.11 7.33 38.56
N ILE A 428 -17.52 6.14 38.46
CA ILE A 428 -18.23 4.88 38.61
C ILE A 428 -17.79 4.25 39.93
N THR A 429 -18.74 3.98 40.82
CA THR A 429 -18.49 3.26 42.07
C THR A 429 -19.07 1.86 41.96
N TYR A 430 -18.24 0.83 42.06
CA TYR A 430 -18.67 -0.58 42.07
C TYR A 430 -18.02 -1.33 43.22
N LYS A 431 -18.85 -1.97 44.07
CA LYS A 431 -18.40 -2.74 45.25
C LYS A 431 -17.39 -1.99 46.14
N GLY A 432 -17.60 -0.68 46.34
CA GLY A 432 -16.73 0.15 47.18
C GLY A 432 -15.44 0.67 46.50
N VAL A 433 -15.19 0.28 45.24
CA VAL A 433 -14.08 0.83 44.43
C VAL A 433 -14.63 1.95 43.55
N THR A 434 -14.04 3.14 43.67
CA THR A 434 -14.39 4.31 42.85
C THR A 434 -13.38 4.48 41.73
N ALA A 435 -13.83 4.39 40.48
CA ALA A 435 -13.04 4.67 39.29
C ALA A 435 -13.48 6.01 38.69
N VAL A 436 -12.52 6.91 38.45
CA VAL A 436 -12.76 8.18 37.77
C VAL A 436 -12.10 8.13 36.40
N SER A 437 -12.88 8.45 35.37
CA SER A 437 -12.42 8.57 34.00
C SER A 437 -12.69 9.97 33.45
N PHE A 438 -11.82 10.40 32.54
CA PHE A 438 -11.86 11.71 31.91
C PHE A 438 -11.96 11.53 30.41
N SER A 439 -12.97 12.10 29.77
CA SER A 439 -12.97 12.25 28.32
C SER A 439 -12.23 13.54 27.98
N VAL A 440 -11.08 13.41 27.34
CA VAL A 440 -10.17 14.52 27.04
C VAL A 440 -9.97 14.67 25.55
N LYS A 441 -9.83 15.92 25.08
CA LYS A 441 -9.21 16.20 23.79
C LYS A 441 -7.70 16.02 23.94
N LEU A 442 -7.09 15.26 23.06
CA LEU A 442 -5.69 14.86 23.20
C LEU A 442 -4.97 14.98 21.86
N SER A 443 -3.78 15.56 21.87
CA SER A 443 -2.89 15.71 20.72
C SER A 443 -2.10 14.42 20.55
N LYS A 444 -2.45 13.63 19.52
CA LYS A 444 -1.97 12.25 19.40
C LYS A 444 -0.46 12.16 19.23
N TYR A 445 0.16 12.98 18.38
CA TYR A 445 1.62 12.96 18.25
C TYR A 445 2.37 13.21 19.57
N ARG A 446 1.87 14.11 20.43
CA ARG A 446 2.51 14.38 21.74
C ARG A 446 2.32 13.22 22.71
N PHE A 447 1.14 12.60 22.66
CA PHE A 447 0.87 11.40 23.45
C PHE A 447 1.77 10.24 23.04
N ASP A 448 2.08 10.15 21.76
CA ASP A 448 3.00 9.16 21.19
C ASP A 448 4.49 9.53 21.42
N GLY A 449 4.76 10.65 22.10
CA GLY A 449 6.12 11.08 22.49
C GLY A 449 6.84 11.97 21.47
N PHE A 450 6.18 12.36 20.38
CA PHE A 450 6.75 13.29 19.39
C PHE A 450 6.63 14.75 19.83
N THR A 451 7.66 15.56 19.56
CA THR A 451 7.64 17.01 19.79
C THR A 451 6.79 17.78 18.77
N SER A 452 6.61 17.21 17.58
CA SER A 452 5.82 17.76 16.48
C SER A 452 5.31 16.62 15.60
N ILE A 453 4.29 16.86 14.78
CA ILE A 453 3.81 15.87 13.81
C ILE A 453 4.99 15.36 12.96
N PRO A 454 5.28 14.03 12.97
CA PRO A 454 6.42 13.48 12.26
C PRO A 454 6.27 13.64 10.75
N ARG A 455 7.41 13.73 10.05
CA ARG A 455 7.47 13.83 8.59
C ARG A 455 8.23 12.64 8.04
N TYR A 456 7.53 11.79 7.31
CA TYR A 456 8.12 10.61 6.69
C TYR A 456 8.49 10.91 5.25
N LEU A 457 9.79 10.93 4.94
CA LEU A 457 10.30 11.31 3.61
C LEU A 457 9.82 10.34 2.53
N PHE A 458 9.77 9.04 2.80
CA PHE A 458 9.24 8.04 1.87
C PHE A 458 7.87 7.50 2.28
N GLY A 459 7.24 8.13 3.28
CA GLY A 459 6.03 7.61 3.90
C GLY A 459 6.33 6.48 4.88
N THR A 460 5.27 5.79 5.28
CA THR A 460 5.35 4.66 6.21
C THR A 460 4.96 3.34 5.56
N ASP A 461 5.38 2.23 6.18
CA ASP A 461 4.99 0.88 5.76
C ASP A 461 3.61 0.46 6.34
N ASP A 462 3.25 -0.81 6.13
CA ASP A 462 2.03 -1.44 6.64
C ASP A 462 2.00 -1.59 8.17
N HIS A 463 3.15 -1.44 8.81
CA HIS A 463 3.31 -1.41 10.25
C HIS A 463 3.51 0.03 10.74
N GLY A 464 3.28 1.06 9.92
CA GLY A 464 3.43 2.46 10.31
C GLY A 464 4.87 2.91 10.61
N ARG A 465 5.88 2.10 10.27
CA ARG A 465 7.30 2.41 10.49
C ARG A 465 7.83 3.35 9.42
N ASP A 466 8.90 4.09 9.72
CA ASP A 466 9.54 4.98 8.75
C ASP A 466 10.17 4.15 7.61
N TYR A 467 9.58 4.25 6.41
CA TYR A 467 10.04 3.47 5.26
C TYR A 467 11.40 3.94 4.72
N PHE A 468 11.76 5.22 4.93
CA PHE A 468 13.08 5.75 4.60
C PHE A 468 14.16 5.09 5.44
N LYS A 469 13.94 5.02 6.75
CA LYS A 469 14.83 4.31 7.69
C LYS A 469 14.96 2.84 7.36
N TYR A 470 13.83 2.18 7.09
CA TYR A 470 13.80 0.76 6.75
C TYR A 470 14.62 0.45 5.48
N LEU A 471 14.45 1.26 4.42
CA LEU A 471 15.20 1.09 3.17
C LEU A 471 16.71 1.29 3.35
N PHE A 472 17.15 2.35 4.02
CA PHE A 472 18.58 2.60 4.22
C PHE A 472 19.21 1.61 5.21
N GLY A 473 18.44 1.15 6.19
CA GLY A 473 18.83 0.04 7.07
C GLY A 473 19.10 -1.24 6.30
N GLY A 474 18.23 -1.58 5.35
CA GLY A 474 18.43 -2.72 4.47
C GLY A 474 19.56 -2.51 3.45
N LEU A 475 19.73 -1.29 2.94
CA LEU A 475 20.82 -0.95 2.04
C LEU A 475 22.19 -1.16 2.69
N ARG A 476 22.33 -0.89 3.99
CA ARG A 476 23.55 -1.20 4.74
C ARG A 476 23.90 -2.68 4.69
N ILE A 477 22.91 -3.56 4.85
CA ILE A 477 23.12 -5.01 4.82
C ILE A 477 23.50 -5.46 3.41
N SER A 478 22.82 -4.97 2.37
CA SER A 478 23.13 -5.32 0.98
C SER A 478 24.50 -4.77 0.53
N LEU A 479 24.90 -3.58 0.99
CA LEU A 479 26.25 -3.04 0.74
C LEU A 479 27.33 -3.89 1.42
N LEU A 480 27.12 -4.31 2.67
CA LEU A 480 28.04 -5.23 3.35
C LEU A 480 28.17 -6.57 2.62
N LEU A 481 27.05 -7.13 2.17
CA LEU A 481 27.02 -8.35 1.36
C LEU A 481 27.82 -8.15 0.06
N GLY A 482 27.53 -7.08 -0.68
CA GLY A 482 28.18 -6.76 -1.94
C GLY A 482 29.69 -6.57 -1.81
N VAL A 483 30.14 -5.80 -0.81
CA VAL A 483 31.58 -5.58 -0.58
C VAL A 483 32.28 -6.88 -0.17
N LEU A 484 31.70 -7.66 0.74
CA LEU A 484 32.30 -8.90 1.22
C LEU A 484 32.44 -9.94 0.09
N THR A 485 31.35 -10.16 -0.66
CA THR A 485 31.36 -11.07 -1.81
C THR A 485 32.33 -10.57 -2.89
N ALA A 486 32.35 -9.27 -3.18
CA ALA A 486 33.28 -8.71 -4.15
C ALA A 486 34.73 -8.98 -3.77
N VAL A 487 35.12 -8.74 -2.51
CA VAL A 487 36.49 -9.00 -2.04
C VAL A 487 36.90 -10.46 -2.25
N VAL A 488 36.01 -11.41 -1.95
CA VAL A 488 36.27 -12.84 -2.15
C VAL A 488 36.39 -13.18 -3.64
N ASN A 489 35.43 -12.72 -4.46
CA ASN A 489 35.39 -12.99 -5.90
C ASN A 489 36.59 -12.38 -6.62
N ILE A 490 36.98 -11.17 -6.26
CA ILE A 490 38.17 -10.50 -6.79
C ILE A 490 39.42 -11.27 -6.41
N SER A 491 39.55 -11.68 -5.16
CA SER A 491 40.75 -12.40 -4.69
C SER A 491 40.93 -13.74 -5.41
N ILE A 492 39.86 -14.53 -5.53
CA ILE A 492 39.90 -15.83 -6.21
C ILE A 492 40.09 -15.64 -7.71
N GLY A 493 39.30 -14.75 -8.32
CA GLY A 493 39.34 -14.50 -9.76
C GLY A 493 40.68 -13.93 -10.22
N LEU A 494 41.27 -13.00 -9.47
CA LEU A 494 42.57 -12.44 -9.77
C LEU A 494 43.67 -13.51 -9.76
N VAL A 495 43.69 -14.39 -8.74
CA VAL A 495 44.69 -15.47 -8.66
C VAL A 495 44.46 -16.49 -9.77
N TRP A 496 43.22 -16.95 -9.96
CA TRP A 496 42.87 -17.94 -10.98
C TRP A 496 43.19 -17.44 -12.39
N GLY A 497 42.74 -16.23 -12.73
CA GLY A 497 42.96 -15.62 -14.03
C GLY A 497 44.41 -15.26 -14.30
N ALA A 498 45.16 -14.82 -13.28
CA ALA A 498 46.58 -14.55 -13.41
C ALA A 498 47.38 -15.82 -13.73
N VAL A 499 47.11 -16.92 -13.02
CA VAL A 499 47.76 -18.22 -13.25
C VAL A 499 47.41 -18.75 -14.64
N SER A 500 46.11 -18.82 -14.94
CA SER A 500 45.61 -19.33 -16.22
C SER A 500 46.14 -18.50 -17.41
N GLY A 501 46.03 -17.18 -17.33
CA GLY A 501 46.46 -16.26 -18.37
C GLY A 501 47.98 -16.21 -18.56
N TYR A 502 48.77 -16.27 -17.48
CA TYR A 502 50.24 -16.21 -17.56
C TYR A 502 50.84 -17.47 -18.16
N PHE A 503 50.59 -18.63 -17.55
CA PHE A 503 51.23 -19.90 -17.95
C PHE A 503 50.72 -20.39 -19.30
N GLY A 504 49.42 -20.22 -19.61
CA GLY A 504 48.83 -20.67 -20.86
C GLY A 504 48.93 -22.18 -21.09
N GLY A 505 48.70 -22.62 -22.33
CA GLY A 505 48.83 -24.02 -22.74
C GLY A 505 47.89 -24.97 -21.98
N TRP A 506 48.43 -26.08 -21.47
CA TRP A 506 47.64 -27.08 -20.74
C TRP A 506 47.05 -26.56 -19.42
N THR A 507 47.79 -25.73 -18.68
CA THR A 507 47.31 -25.15 -17.40
C THR A 507 46.05 -24.33 -17.62
N ASP A 508 46.09 -23.47 -18.64
CA ASP A 508 44.95 -22.71 -19.10
C ASP A 508 43.79 -23.64 -19.48
N ILE A 509 44.01 -24.59 -20.41
CA ILE A 509 42.92 -25.44 -20.94
C ILE A 509 42.20 -26.18 -19.81
N ILE A 510 42.94 -26.74 -18.85
CA ILE A 510 42.33 -27.47 -17.72
C ILE A 510 41.54 -26.51 -16.82
N MET A 511 42.10 -25.34 -16.51
CA MET A 511 41.44 -24.34 -15.66
C MET A 511 40.17 -23.79 -16.31
N GLU A 512 40.18 -23.53 -17.62
CA GLU A 512 38.99 -23.08 -18.36
C GLU A 512 37.90 -24.14 -18.42
N ARG A 513 38.27 -25.42 -18.63
CA ARG A 513 37.27 -26.50 -18.63
C ARG A 513 36.58 -26.62 -17.27
N PHE A 514 37.30 -26.41 -16.17
CA PHE A 514 36.70 -26.36 -14.84
C PHE A 514 35.71 -25.20 -14.70
N THR A 515 36.09 -23.98 -15.11
CA THR A 515 35.20 -22.80 -15.03
C THR A 515 34.01 -22.87 -15.98
N GLU A 516 34.17 -23.48 -17.15
CA GLU A 516 33.06 -23.73 -18.09
C GLU A 516 32.05 -24.73 -17.55
N ILE A 517 32.51 -25.83 -16.93
CA ILE A 517 31.62 -26.80 -16.28
C ILE A 517 30.85 -26.12 -15.16
N LEU A 518 31.54 -25.34 -14.33
CA LEU A 518 30.93 -24.63 -13.21
C LEU A 518 29.96 -23.52 -13.68
N GLY A 519 30.33 -22.76 -14.71
CA GLY A 519 29.54 -21.69 -15.31
C GLY A 519 28.42 -22.18 -16.22
N GLY A 520 28.40 -23.47 -16.59
CA GLY A 520 27.31 -24.08 -17.36
C GLY A 520 26.01 -24.20 -16.56
N VAL A 521 26.07 -24.12 -15.23
CA VAL A 521 24.89 -24.12 -14.37
C VAL A 521 24.40 -22.67 -14.19
N PRO A 522 23.12 -22.36 -14.46
CA PRO A 522 22.60 -21.00 -14.24
C PRO A 522 22.79 -20.55 -12.79
N TRP A 523 23.34 -19.36 -12.59
CA TRP A 523 23.66 -18.83 -11.24
C TRP A 523 22.45 -18.82 -10.30
N ILE A 524 21.25 -18.52 -10.83
CA ILE A 524 19.98 -18.50 -10.08
C ILE A 524 19.61 -19.89 -9.54
N VAL A 525 19.97 -20.95 -10.26
CA VAL A 525 19.73 -22.35 -9.84
C VAL A 525 20.64 -22.68 -8.67
N ILE A 526 21.93 -22.32 -8.75
CA ILE A 526 22.89 -22.52 -7.65
C ILE A 526 22.43 -21.77 -6.41
N MET A 527 22.08 -20.49 -6.56
CA MET A 527 21.49 -19.67 -5.48
C MET A 527 20.34 -20.37 -4.80
N THR A 528 19.33 -20.74 -5.59
CA THR A 528 18.10 -21.33 -5.08
C THR A 528 18.38 -22.65 -4.35
N LEU A 529 19.20 -23.53 -4.93
CA LEU A 529 19.55 -24.81 -4.30
C LEU A 529 20.28 -24.63 -2.98
N VAL A 530 21.24 -23.70 -2.92
CA VAL A 530 22.01 -23.43 -1.69
C VAL A 530 21.11 -22.84 -0.61
N ILE A 531 20.24 -21.89 -0.96
CA ILE A 531 19.27 -21.29 -0.02
C ILE A 531 18.27 -22.32 0.49
N LEU A 532 17.70 -23.14 -0.40
CA LEU A 532 16.75 -24.19 -0.01
C LEU A 532 17.39 -25.24 0.90
N LYS A 533 18.68 -25.54 0.70
CA LYS A 533 19.39 -26.55 1.49
C LYS A 533 19.89 -26.03 2.84
N MET A 534 20.44 -24.81 2.87
CA MET A 534 21.15 -24.25 4.02
C MET A 534 20.34 -23.17 4.77
N GLY A 535 19.18 -22.77 4.24
CA GLY A 535 18.36 -21.69 4.78
C GLY A 535 18.80 -20.31 4.31
N SER A 536 17.90 -19.33 4.42
CA SER A 536 18.10 -17.96 3.92
C SER A 536 18.87 -17.05 4.89
N SER A 537 20.14 -17.37 5.14
CA SER A 537 21.01 -16.57 6.01
C SER A 537 21.97 -15.68 5.23
N PHE A 538 22.48 -14.61 5.87
CA PHE A 538 23.50 -13.74 5.28
C PHE A 538 24.71 -14.52 4.77
N TRP A 539 25.23 -15.46 5.58
CA TRP A 539 26.37 -16.28 5.20
C TRP A 539 26.06 -17.29 4.09
N THR A 540 24.81 -17.77 4.02
CA THR A 540 24.36 -18.61 2.91
C THR A 540 24.43 -17.85 1.58
N PHE A 541 23.99 -16.58 1.57
CA PHE A 541 24.08 -15.72 0.39
C PHE A 541 25.53 -15.45 0.00
N VAL A 542 26.39 -15.11 0.96
CA VAL A 542 27.84 -14.92 0.72
C VAL A 542 28.42 -16.18 0.07
N LEU A 543 28.20 -17.35 0.66
CA LEU A 543 28.69 -18.62 0.14
C LEU A 543 28.20 -18.85 -1.29
N ALA A 544 26.89 -18.76 -1.51
CA ALA A 544 26.28 -19.04 -2.80
C ALA A 544 26.81 -18.10 -3.89
N LEU A 545 27.01 -16.80 -3.58
CA LEU A 545 27.48 -15.82 -4.56
C LEU A 545 28.96 -16.02 -4.86
N CYS A 546 29.73 -16.46 -3.87
CA CYS A 546 31.14 -16.78 -4.02
C CYS A 546 31.40 -18.13 -4.70
N LEU A 547 30.40 -19.01 -4.85
CA LEU A 547 30.61 -20.28 -5.56
C LEU A 547 30.92 -20.06 -7.04
N THR A 548 30.25 -19.09 -7.68
CA THR A 548 30.39 -18.85 -9.12
C THR A 548 30.73 -17.41 -9.51
N GLY A 549 30.58 -16.42 -8.61
CA GLY A 549 30.82 -15.02 -8.96
C GLY A 549 32.26 -14.70 -9.36
N TRP A 550 33.25 -15.43 -8.84
CA TRP A 550 34.66 -15.27 -9.21
C TRP A 550 34.99 -15.65 -10.67
N ILE A 551 34.12 -16.39 -11.36
CA ILE A 551 34.38 -16.89 -12.72
C ILE A 551 34.53 -15.72 -13.71
N GLY A 552 33.65 -14.71 -13.63
CA GLY A 552 33.71 -13.54 -14.51
C GLY A 552 35.01 -12.76 -14.32
N MET A 553 35.39 -12.52 -13.07
CA MET A 553 36.64 -11.85 -12.72
C MET A 553 37.88 -12.65 -13.15
N ALA A 554 37.82 -13.99 -13.06
CA ALA A 554 38.88 -14.85 -13.55
C ALA A 554 39.08 -14.73 -15.06
N ALA A 555 37.99 -14.73 -15.83
CA ALA A 555 38.02 -14.54 -17.28
C ALA A 555 38.57 -13.17 -17.68
N GLU A 556 38.12 -12.09 -17.02
CA GLU A 556 38.59 -10.73 -17.29
C GLU A 556 40.09 -10.57 -16.96
N THR A 557 40.52 -11.10 -15.82
CA THR A 557 41.94 -11.09 -15.42
C THR A 557 42.79 -11.85 -16.43
N ARG A 558 42.35 -13.06 -16.80
CA ARG A 558 43.02 -13.90 -17.79
C ARG A 558 43.21 -13.17 -19.12
N GLU A 559 42.18 -12.49 -19.61
CA GLU A 559 42.25 -11.72 -20.86
C GLU A 559 43.35 -10.65 -20.79
N GLN A 560 43.42 -9.90 -19.68
CA GLN A 560 44.48 -8.90 -19.49
C GLN A 560 45.88 -9.56 -19.45
N PHE A 561 46.03 -10.67 -18.74
CA PHE A 561 47.29 -11.39 -18.67
C PHE A 561 47.74 -11.91 -20.04
N TYR A 562 46.81 -12.45 -20.84
CA TYR A 562 47.08 -12.85 -22.22
C TYR A 562 47.51 -11.68 -23.11
N ARG A 563 46.84 -10.54 -22.98
CA ARG A 563 47.13 -9.33 -23.75
C ARG A 563 48.52 -8.74 -23.45
N PHE A 564 48.98 -8.82 -22.20
CA PHE A 564 50.22 -8.18 -21.78
C PHE A 564 51.42 -9.12 -21.74
N LYS A 565 51.26 -10.44 -21.55
CA LYS A 565 52.40 -11.36 -21.44
C LYS A 565 53.29 -11.41 -22.68
N GLY A 566 52.72 -11.16 -23.87
CA GLY A 566 53.44 -11.16 -25.15
C GLY A 566 54.02 -9.82 -25.58
N ARG A 567 53.97 -8.78 -24.72
CA ARG A 567 54.49 -7.45 -25.08
C ARG A 567 56.02 -7.41 -25.03
N GLU A 568 56.61 -6.61 -25.91
CA GLU A 568 58.08 -6.49 -26.08
C GLU A 568 58.81 -6.20 -24.77
N TYR A 569 58.28 -5.32 -23.91
CA TYR A 569 58.88 -5.01 -22.61
C TYR A 569 58.86 -6.19 -21.62
N VAL A 570 57.87 -7.09 -21.72
CA VAL A 570 57.80 -8.32 -20.91
C VAL A 570 58.80 -9.34 -21.44
N LEU A 571 58.87 -9.51 -22.76
CA LEU A 571 59.83 -10.39 -23.41
C LEU A 571 61.27 -9.96 -23.14
N ALA A 572 61.58 -8.67 -23.25
CA ALA A 572 62.89 -8.11 -22.91
C ALA A 572 63.25 -8.29 -21.44
N SER A 573 62.28 -8.09 -20.53
CA SER A 573 62.51 -8.35 -19.10
C SER A 573 62.79 -9.83 -18.82
N ARG A 574 62.13 -10.74 -19.56
CA ARG A 574 62.34 -12.18 -19.45
C ARG A 574 63.71 -12.61 -19.99
N THR A 575 64.17 -12.05 -21.11
CA THR A 575 65.52 -12.33 -21.63
C THR A 575 66.62 -11.83 -20.71
N LEU A 576 66.35 -10.77 -19.94
CA LEU A 576 67.22 -10.27 -18.87
C LEU A 576 67.16 -11.08 -17.56
N GLY A 577 66.44 -12.21 -17.53
CA GLY A 577 66.41 -13.12 -16.38
C GLY A 577 65.42 -12.76 -15.27
N ALA A 578 64.39 -11.97 -15.55
CA ALA A 578 63.32 -11.71 -14.57
C ALA A 578 62.55 -13.01 -14.25
N SER A 579 62.34 -13.28 -12.95
CA SER A 579 61.53 -14.42 -12.50
C SER A 579 60.06 -14.24 -12.87
N ASP A 580 59.32 -15.35 -12.98
CA ASP A 580 57.90 -15.33 -13.36
C ASP A 580 57.05 -14.47 -12.39
N GLY A 581 57.29 -14.56 -11.09
CA GLY A 581 56.64 -13.71 -10.10
C GLY A 581 56.93 -12.22 -10.31
N ARG A 582 58.18 -11.87 -10.70
CA ARG A 582 58.53 -10.49 -11.04
C ARG A 582 57.78 -10.03 -12.29
N LEU A 583 57.69 -10.88 -13.33
CA LEU A 583 56.93 -10.58 -14.55
C LEU A 583 55.45 -10.36 -14.26
N ILE A 584 54.83 -11.23 -13.47
CA ILE A 584 53.42 -11.12 -13.06
C ILE A 584 53.15 -9.83 -12.29
N PHE A 585 53.81 -9.62 -11.15
CA PHE A 585 53.44 -8.54 -10.22
C PHE A 585 54.01 -7.17 -10.60
N ARG A 586 55.12 -7.11 -11.35
CA ARG A 586 55.80 -5.85 -11.67
C ARG A 586 55.60 -5.39 -13.11
N HIS A 587 55.25 -6.28 -14.03
CA HIS A 587 55.12 -5.95 -15.45
C HIS A 587 53.73 -6.21 -16.03
N ILE A 588 53.07 -7.33 -15.71
CA ILE A 588 51.77 -7.68 -16.32
C ILE A 588 50.61 -7.08 -15.53
N LEU A 589 50.51 -7.42 -14.24
CA LEU A 589 49.41 -7.00 -13.38
C LEU A 589 49.25 -5.47 -13.33
N PRO A 590 50.30 -4.65 -13.14
CA PRO A 590 50.16 -3.20 -13.11
C PRO A 590 49.62 -2.59 -14.41
N ASN A 591 49.83 -3.25 -15.55
CA ASN A 591 49.34 -2.77 -16.85
C ASN A 591 47.90 -3.23 -17.14
N GLY A 592 47.46 -4.35 -16.56
CA GLY A 592 46.08 -4.83 -16.63
C GLY A 592 45.16 -4.30 -15.52
N ILE A 593 45.71 -3.59 -14.54
CA ILE A 593 45.01 -3.24 -13.30
C ILE A 593 43.79 -2.34 -13.53
N GLY A 594 43.81 -1.48 -14.55
CA GLY A 594 42.70 -0.57 -14.85
C GLY A 594 41.41 -1.31 -15.18
N THR A 595 41.47 -2.32 -16.05
CA THR A 595 40.32 -3.17 -16.40
C THR A 595 39.88 -4.00 -15.19
N ILE A 596 40.83 -4.66 -14.52
CA ILE A 596 40.58 -5.50 -13.33
C ILE A 596 39.86 -4.72 -12.22
N ILE A 597 40.30 -3.49 -11.94
CA ILE A 597 39.67 -2.62 -10.93
C ILE A 597 38.25 -2.22 -11.35
N THR A 598 37.97 -2.09 -12.65
CA THR A 598 36.65 -1.74 -13.14
C THR A 598 35.66 -2.87 -12.89
N GLY A 599 36.01 -4.10 -13.28
CA GLY A 599 35.22 -5.30 -12.99
C GLY A 599 34.99 -5.47 -11.49
N ALA A 600 36.05 -5.30 -10.69
CA ALA A 600 35.99 -5.35 -9.24
C ALA A 600 34.96 -4.39 -8.62
N VAL A 601 34.88 -3.15 -9.10
CA VAL A 601 33.90 -2.19 -8.59
C VAL A 601 32.47 -2.54 -9.00
N MET A 602 32.28 -3.07 -10.21
CA MET A 602 30.96 -3.47 -10.71
C MET A 602 30.39 -4.70 -10.03
N GLU A 603 31.22 -5.47 -9.32
CA GLU A 603 30.81 -6.64 -8.55
C GLU A 603 29.84 -6.28 -7.41
N VAL A 604 30.09 -5.15 -6.72
CA VAL A 604 29.25 -4.70 -5.59
C VAL A 604 27.78 -4.44 -6.01
N PRO A 605 27.48 -3.58 -7.01
CA PRO A 605 26.10 -3.38 -7.45
C PRO A 605 25.50 -4.63 -8.10
N SER A 606 26.31 -5.48 -8.75
CA SER A 606 25.85 -6.74 -9.32
C SER A 606 25.33 -7.69 -8.23
N VAL A 607 26.07 -7.85 -7.14
CA VAL A 607 25.66 -8.67 -5.99
C VAL A 607 24.37 -8.13 -5.35
N ILE A 608 24.27 -6.81 -5.15
CA ILE A 608 23.06 -6.20 -4.58
C ILE A 608 21.84 -6.44 -5.47
N PHE A 609 22.02 -6.33 -6.79
CA PHE A 609 20.95 -6.60 -7.74
C PHE A 609 20.54 -8.08 -7.75
N SER A 610 21.51 -8.99 -7.69
CA SER A 610 21.27 -10.42 -7.57
C SER A 610 20.50 -10.76 -6.29
N GLU A 611 20.87 -10.16 -5.16
CA GLU A 611 20.16 -10.30 -3.89
C GLU A 611 18.70 -9.80 -3.98
N ALA A 612 18.47 -8.65 -4.61
CA ALA A 612 17.13 -8.15 -4.86
C ALA A 612 16.31 -9.07 -5.79
N THR A 613 16.95 -9.67 -6.81
CA THR A 613 16.31 -10.62 -7.73
C THR A 613 15.87 -11.89 -7.00
N ILE A 614 16.72 -12.45 -6.14
CA ILE A 614 16.38 -13.62 -5.32
C ILE A 614 15.30 -13.28 -4.28
N SER A 615 15.36 -12.08 -3.71
CA SER A 615 14.32 -11.59 -2.79
C SER A 615 12.97 -11.46 -3.48
N TYR A 616 12.94 -10.95 -4.71
CA TYR A 616 11.74 -10.88 -5.53
C TYR A 616 11.12 -12.27 -5.80
N LEU A 617 11.94 -13.33 -5.89
CA LEU A 617 11.47 -14.71 -6.02
C LEU A 617 11.00 -15.33 -4.69
N GLY A 618 10.94 -14.56 -3.60
CA GLY A 618 10.51 -15.04 -2.29
C GLY A 618 11.58 -15.78 -1.50
N LEU A 619 12.84 -15.74 -1.95
CA LEU A 619 13.97 -16.43 -1.33
C LEU A 619 14.97 -15.46 -0.67
N GLY A 620 14.52 -14.24 -0.37
CA GLY A 620 15.34 -13.18 0.23
C GLY A 620 15.80 -13.50 1.65
N LEU A 621 16.75 -12.70 2.14
CA LEU A 621 17.35 -12.85 3.47
C LEU A 621 16.28 -12.84 4.58
N THR A 622 16.38 -13.77 5.53
CA THR A 622 15.48 -13.82 6.69
C THR A 622 16.16 -13.26 7.95
N GLY A 623 15.38 -12.60 8.82
CA GLY A 623 15.84 -12.01 10.08
C GLY A 623 16.50 -10.63 9.94
N LEU A 624 17.37 -10.44 8.94
CA LEU A 624 17.91 -9.13 8.57
C LEU A 624 17.12 -8.58 7.38
N GLY A 625 16.39 -7.49 7.57
CA GLY A 625 15.71 -6.80 6.47
C GLY A 625 16.73 -6.17 5.53
N SER A 626 17.05 -6.81 4.40
CA SER A 626 17.93 -6.29 3.36
C SER A 626 17.18 -5.36 2.40
N PHE A 627 17.91 -4.65 1.54
CA PHE A 627 17.33 -3.75 0.56
C PHE A 627 16.43 -4.50 -0.44
N GLY A 628 16.89 -5.67 -0.91
CA GLY A 628 16.11 -6.53 -1.80
C GLY A 628 14.81 -7.03 -1.17
N VAL A 629 14.85 -7.42 0.11
CA VAL A 629 13.66 -7.84 0.87
C VAL A 629 12.68 -6.67 1.03
N ALA A 630 13.17 -5.47 1.30
CA ALA A 630 12.33 -4.27 1.40
C ALA A 630 11.62 -3.91 0.08
N LEU A 631 12.29 -4.12 -1.05
CA LEU A 631 11.71 -3.94 -2.38
C LEU A 631 10.69 -5.04 -2.72
N SER A 632 11.00 -6.31 -2.43
CA SER A 632 10.09 -7.43 -2.62
C SER A 632 8.81 -7.24 -1.79
N TYR A 633 8.94 -6.78 -0.56
CA TYR A 633 7.82 -6.44 0.30
C TYR A 633 6.89 -5.38 -0.31
N ALA A 634 7.47 -4.31 -0.88
CA ALA A 634 6.70 -3.23 -1.52
C ALA A 634 5.92 -3.70 -2.77
N GLN A 635 6.27 -4.83 -3.38
CA GLN A 635 5.58 -5.39 -4.54
C GLN A 635 4.09 -5.65 -4.27
N GLY A 636 3.75 -6.10 -3.06
CA GLY A 636 2.37 -6.38 -2.67
C GLY A 636 1.46 -5.14 -2.71
N PHE A 637 2.04 -3.94 -2.72
CA PHE A 637 1.33 -2.67 -2.59
C PHE A 637 1.38 -1.79 -3.82
N ILE A 638 1.94 -2.26 -4.95
CA ILE A 638 2.13 -1.43 -6.16
C ILE A 638 0.83 -0.78 -6.64
N ALA A 639 -0.30 -1.50 -6.57
CA ALA A 639 -1.59 -1.01 -7.06
C ALA A 639 -2.17 0.12 -6.18
N THR A 640 -1.87 0.11 -4.88
CA THR A 640 -2.49 1.02 -3.89
C THR A 640 -1.53 2.11 -3.41
N TYR A 641 -0.26 1.75 -3.19
CA TYR A 641 0.80 2.60 -2.65
C TYR A 641 2.09 2.53 -3.50
N PRO A 642 2.04 2.98 -4.77
CA PRO A 642 3.16 2.84 -5.72
C PRO A 642 4.44 3.59 -5.30
N TYR A 643 4.33 4.61 -4.44
CA TYR A 643 5.49 5.37 -3.97
C TYR A 643 6.52 4.50 -3.23
N MET A 644 6.09 3.43 -2.55
CA MET A 644 7.00 2.55 -1.81
C MET A 644 8.02 1.90 -2.74
N ILE A 645 7.57 1.27 -3.83
CA ILE A 645 8.50 0.64 -4.78
C ILE A 645 9.30 1.68 -5.57
N ILE A 646 8.69 2.83 -5.89
CA ILE A 646 9.35 3.89 -6.69
C ILE A 646 10.54 4.47 -5.92
N CYS A 647 10.39 4.74 -4.61
CA CYS A 647 11.47 5.31 -3.80
C CYS A 647 12.69 4.38 -3.77
N GLY A 648 12.49 3.09 -3.50
CA GLY A 648 13.58 2.12 -3.52
C GLY A 648 14.18 1.91 -4.92
N SER A 649 13.35 1.88 -5.97
CA SER A 649 13.83 1.76 -7.36
C SER A 649 14.72 2.94 -7.77
N ILE A 650 14.37 4.17 -7.38
CA ILE A 650 15.19 5.36 -7.65
C ILE A 650 16.55 5.24 -6.95
N ILE A 651 16.58 4.81 -5.69
CA ILE A 651 17.84 4.58 -4.96
C ILE A 651 18.71 3.56 -5.70
N MET A 652 18.11 2.43 -6.13
CA MET A 652 18.80 1.39 -6.86
C MET A 652 19.39 1.92 -8.18
N CYS A 653 18.60 2.65 -8.96
CA CYS A 653 19.04 3.26 -10.22
C CYS A 653 20.21 4.23 -10.00
N VAL A 654 20.08 5.17 -9.06
CA VAL A 654 21.13 6.15 -8.75
C VAL A 654 22.41 5.45 -8.29
N MET A 655 22.29 4.43 -7.44
CA MET A 655 23.41 3.64 -6.97
C MET A 655 24.12 2.91 -8.13
N MET A 656 23.39 2.19 -8.98
CA MET A 656 23.98 1.47 -10.13
C MET A 656 24.69 2.39 -11.11
N ILE A 657 24.05 3.50 -11.48
CA ILE A 657 24.63 4.52 -12.36
C ILE A 657 25.91 5.08 -11.73
N SER A 658 25.88 5.36 -10.43
CA SER A 658 27.03 5.91 -9.73
C SER A 658 28.19 4.92 -9.66
N PHE A 659 27.94 3.63 -9.37
CA PHE A 659 29.00 2.61 -9.44
C PHE A 659 29.57 2.45 -10.85
N ASN A 660 28.74 2.51 -11.89
CA ASN A 660 29.20 2.41 -13.27
C ASN A 660 30.10 3.59 -13.67
N LEU A 661 29.67 4.82 -13.37
CA LEU A 661 30.44 6.03 -13.65
C LEU A 661 31.74 6.08 -12.82
N PHE A 662 31.67 5.69 -11.55
CA PHE A 662 32.83 5.59 -10.68
C PHE A 662 33.84 4.56 -11.21
N GLY A 663 33.37 3.36 -11.60
CA GLY A 663 34.21 2.30 -12.17
C GLY A 663 34.90 2.73 -13.46
N ASN A 664 34.17 3.36 -14.39
CA ASN A 664 34.76 3.93 -15.60
C ASN A 664 35.80 5.01 -15.31
N GLY A 665 35.52 5.89 -14.34
CA GLY A 665 36.49 6.89 -13.89
C GLY A 665 37.76 6.28 -13.33
N LEU A 666 37.62 5.17 -12.58
CA LEU A 666 38.74 4.43 -12.03
C LEU A 666 39.55 3.75 -13.14
N ARG A 667 38.89 3.16 -14.13
CA ARG A 667 39.54 2.60 -15.33
C ARG A 667 40.45 3.62 -16.02
N ASP A 668 39.90 4.80 -16.30
CA ASP A 668 40.60 5.84 -17.04
C ASP A 668 41.75 6.42 -16.21
N ALA A 669 41.56 6.53 -14.89
CA ALA A 669 42.60 6.95 -13.96
C ALA A 669 43.78 5.96 -13.90
N PHE A 670 43.50 4.66 -13.88
CA PHE A 670 44.50 3.60 -13.75
C PHE A 670 45.06 3.12 -15.10
N ASN A 671 44.55 3.60 -16.24
CA ASN A 671 45.05 3.22 -17.55
C ASN A 671 46.39 3.93 -17.88
N PRO A 672 47.52 3.20 -17.97
CA PRO A 672 48.82 3.79 -18.25
C PRO A 672 48.97 4.29 -19.69
N SER A 673 48.16 3.82 -20.65
CA SER A 673 48.24 4.28 -22.05
C SER A 673 47.72 5.71 -22.26
N LEU A 674 47.02 6.26 -21.27
CA LEU A 674 46.57 7.67 -21.26
C LEU A 674 47.66 8.62 -20.72
N LYS A 675 48.85 8.11 -20.36
CA LYS A 675 50.02 8.93 -20.05
C LYS A 675 50.48 9.67 -21.32
N GLY A 676 50.45 11.01 -21.29
CA GLY A 676 51.00 11.87 -22.36
C GLY A 676 49.99 12.37 -23.41
N VAL A 677 48.71 11.99 -23.34
CA VAL A 677 47.67 12.48 -24.30
C VAL A 677 47.01 13.78 -23.83
N SER A 678 47.35 14.25 -22.63
CA SER A 678 46.82 15.49 -22.05
C SER A 678 47.93 16.35 -21.44
N GLU A 679 48.82 16.80 -22.31
CA GLU A 679 49.42 18.13 -22.17
C GLU A 679 48.90 19.04 -23.27
#